data_AF-A0A3C1T6H7-F1
#
_entry.id   AF-A0A3C1T6H7-F1
#
_cell.length_a   1.000
_cell.length_b   1.000
_cell.length_c   1.000
_cell.angle_alpha   90.00
_cell.angle_beta   90.00
_cell.angle_gamma   90.00
#
_symmetry.space_group_name_H-M   'P 1'
#
loop_
_entity.id
_entity.type
_entity.pdbx_description
1 polymer ?
#
loop_
_entity_poly.entity_id
_entity_poly.type
_entity_poly.pdbx_seq_one_letter_code
_entity_poly.pdbx_strand_id
1 'polypeptide(L)'
;MITRIIHTIINRKQPWLLVGMFVCMNIVTGYKAMAQDIDLAWVKQGAGTGDQITHSLVTDAAGNIYVCGPFSGTGDFDPGPAVFNLTSAGNFDVFVAKYDSNGNFIWAKNMGGPDYDQAVCLALDGSGNVYVTGFFSTTGDFDPGPGVFNLVSTGQWDVFVAKLDAAGNFLWAKRMGGADYEQAYSIAVDAAGNVYSTGEFVSTVADFDPGPGVFNLTSFGSVDVYISKLDAAGNFVWAKQVGGNSIDRVGFITLDAAGNIFLTGHFYSSNADFDPGAGVFNLSSFGSADIFVLKLDAAGNFAWAKQMGGSGDDHGNAVAVDNAGNVYTTGWYLAAGDYDPGPGVYTLPLSASSGVFVSKLDGAGNFVWARQFSGTATNNRVTSGQSIAVDANQNVYTAGGFVDGVDFDPGSGTYNLTSLGEWDIFISVLNSAGNFVTAKQMGGPGIDNALEVTVASGGAIYVTGPFTSSADFDPCPGNYTLVSGGGYDFFIAKFASPVVTISASTTSICSGNPVTFTAVVTNQGLSPVLQWKVNGVNAGTGSTFTTTSLNNNDQVTCVLITNPSCTPPVTDTSNAITITVEPSGSPSVTISTATTTVCTGMPVTFNAAPVNPGNTPVYQWQVNGINAGTNAPSFTTSTLANNDVVRVLLTNSSACASPNTATSNSITMQVGSGAIPSIRLSVSANSVCPGVPVTFTANPINAGPSVSYQWKLNGANAGTNNPVFTLNNAGNSDQVYCIMNTTTSCSANSTFNSDTILVQVKPVPVITISPANPTIAAGASVQLNATVSGLYNSIMWTPPAGLNNTAVLNPVAAPLTTTTYKLSVSAANQCNAEATVTVKVTREVFIPNSFTPNGDGLNDLFRIPPGTSFTLQRFLVYNTYGNLVFSTSDISRGWDGTYKGSSSPNGTYTYIIKGYDAKGEIFLKGTVLLIR
;
A
#
# COMPACT_ATOMS: atom_id res chain seq x y z
N MET A 1 -19.87 51.86 -31.50
CA MET A 1 -20.71 50.67 -31.78
C MET A 1 -20.48 49.69 -30.65
N ILE A 2 -21.43 49.18 -29.86
CA ILE A 2 -22.92 49.22 -29.88
C ILE A 2 -23.56 48.67 -31.17
N THR A 3 -24.57 47.79 -31.01
CA THR A 3 -25.46 47.17 -32.04
C THR A 3 -24.79 46.20 -33.03
N ARG A 4 -25.39 45.10 -33.53
CA ARG A 4 -26.72 44.39 -33.51
C ARG A 4 -26.42 42.85 -33.45
N ILE A 5 -27.29 41.83 -33.25
CA ILE A 5 -28.71 41.54 -32.88
C ILE A 5 -28.70 40.04 -32.39
N ILE A 6 -29.47 39.44 -31.47
CA ILE A 6 -30.75 39.67 -30.75
C ILE A 6 -31.97 38.85 -31.28
N HIS A 7 -32.25 37.70 -30.61
CA HIS A 7 -33.54 36.96 -30.54
C HIS A 7 -34.01 36.15 -31.78
N THR A 8 -34.76 35.03 -31.65
CA THR A 8 -36.19 35.00 -31.23
C THR A 8 -36.76 33.59 -30.89
N ILE A 9 -37.34 33.42 -29.69
CA ILE A 9 -38.51 32.57 -29.26
C ILE A 9 -38.50 31.03 -29.58
N ILE A 10 -38.66 30.04 -28.67
CA ILE A 10 -39.52 29.76 -27.47
C ILE A 10 -40.95 29.23 -27.77
N ASN A 11 -41.18 27.91 -27.65
CA ASN A 11 -42.30 27.27 -26.89
C ASN A 11 -42.57 25.79 -27.25
N ARG A 12 -42.58 24.88 -26.25
CA ARG A 12 -43.83 24.29 -25.70
C ARG A 12 -43.59 23.46 -24.42
N LYS A 13 -44.33 23.81 -23.38
CA LYS A 13 -44.57 23.09 -22.10
C LYS A 13 -45.64 21.98 -22.32
N GLN A 14 -45.98 20.99 -21.47
CA GLN A 14 -45.56 20.42 -20.15
C GLN A 14 -46.38 19.10 -19.96
N PRO A 15 -46.69 18.57 -18.75
CA PRO A 15 -45.89 18.12 -17.59
C PRO A 15 -46.05 16.57 -17.42
N TRP A 16 -45.76 15.83 -16.34
CA TRP A 16 -45.29 16.03 -14.93
C TRP A 16 -44.03 15.13 -14.69
N LEU A 17 -43.64 14.50 -13.55
CA LEU A 17 -44.17 14.33 -12.18
C LEU A 17 -43.02 14.17 -11.13
N LEU A 18 -43.20 13.33 -10.10
CA LEU A 18 -42.48 13.37 -8.81
C LEU A 18 -41.40 12.28 -8.61
N VAL A 19 -40.22 12.73 -8.16
CA VAL A 19 -39.41 12.28 -6.99
C VAL A 19 -38.98 10.79 -6.85
N GLY A 20 -37.66 10.53 -6.68
CA GLY A 20 -37.19 9.22 -6.21
C GLY A 20 -35.66 8.89 -6.18
N MET A 21 -34.84 9.71 -5.51
CA MET A 21 -33.54 9.38 -4.84
C MET A 21 -32.47 8.37 -5.41
N PHE A 22 -31.22 8.84 -5.29
CA PHE A 22 -29.94 8.13 -5.05
C PHE A 22 -28.98 7.71 -6.17
N VAL A 23 -27.71 8.11 -5.94
CA VAL A 23 -26.50 7.96 -6.75
C VAL A 23 -25.67 6.79 -6.20
N CYS A 24 -25.05 5.99 -7.07
CA CYS A 24 -23.88 5.16 -6.75
C CYS A 24 -23.06 4.83 -8.02
N MET A 25 -21.82 4.37 -7.83
CA MET A 25 -20.90 3.86 -8.85
C MET A 25 -20.46 4.84 -9.96
N ASN A 26 -19.68 5.83 -9.54
CA ASN A 26 -18.40 6.17 -10.18
C ASN A 26 -17.40 6.55 -9.05
N ILE A 27 -16.10 6.65 -9.37
CA ILE A 27 -14.99 6.96 -8.43
C ILE A 27 -14.56 5.79 -7.49
N VAL A 28 -14.08 4.69 -8.08
CA VAL A 28 -12.97 3.83 -7.58
C VAL A 28 -12.36 3.17 -8.83
N THR A 29 -11.06 3.12 -9.12
CA THR A 29 -9.86 3.67 -8.46
C THR A 29 -9.33 4.91 -9.21
N GLY A 30 -9.25 6.05 -8.53
CA GLY A 30 -8.73 7.31 -9.10
C GLY A 30 -7.83 8.07 -8.13
N TYR A 31 -7.28 7.40 -7.12
CA TYR A 31 -6.26 7.99 -6.26
C TYR A 31 -5.02 8.26 -7.11
N LYS A 32 -4.65 9.54 -7.24
CA LYS A 32 -3.22 9.87 -7.22
C LYS A 32 -2.64 9.15 -5.99
N ALA A 33 -1.50 8.47 -6.16
CA ALA A 33 -0.65 8.24 -5.01
C ALA A 33 -0.25 9.64 -4.51
N MET A 34 -0.91 10.12 -3.45
CA MET A 34 -0.37 11.23 -2.69
C MET A 34 0.94 10.68 -2.12
N ALA A 35 2.05 11.30 -2.51
CA ALA A 35 3.28 11.16 -1.74
C ALA A 35 2.96 11.52 -0.29
N GLN A 36 3.69 10.94 0.66
CA GLN A 36 3.61 11.38 2.05
C GLN A 36 3.90 12.88 2.08
N ASP A 37 2.88 13.69 2.35
CA ASP A 37 3.08 15.11 2.55
C ASP A 37 3.83 15.25 3.87
N ILE A 38 5.08 15.69 3.74
CA ILE A 38 5.99 15.85 4.85
C ILE A 38 5.70 17.20 5.50
N ASP A 39 5.56 17.22 6.82
CA ASP A 39 5.28 18.44 7.57
C ASP A 39 6.41 18.71 8.56
N LEU A 40 6.57 19.96 9.00
CA LEU A 40 7.57 20.31 10.00
C LEU A 40 7.15 19.70 11.35
N ALA A 41 7.81 18.61 11.74
CA ALA A 41 7.55 17.91 12.99
C ALA A 41 8.06 18.72 14.19
N TRP A 42 9.21 19.39 14.01
CA TRP A 42 9.78 20.41 14.91
C TRP A 42 11.00 21.08 14.25
N VAL A 43 11.36 22.27 14.74
CA VAL A 43 12.69 22.89 14.52
C VAL A 43 13.32 23.26 15.87
N LYS A 44 14.64 23.35 15.91
CA LYS A 44 15.49 23.70 17.06
C LYS A 44 16.59 24.64 16.61
N GLN A 45 17.17 25.43 17.53
CA GLN A 45 18.31 26.31 17.26
C GLN A 45 19.37 26.24 18.35
N GLY A 46 20.61 26.58 18.01
CA GLY A 46 21.56 27.13 18.99
C GLY A 46 21.15 28.54 19.43
N ALA A 47 21.82 29.08 20.44
CA ALA A 47 21.64 30.48 20.83
C ALA A 47 22.93 31.06 21.42
N GLY A 48 23.53 32.06 20.78
CA GLY A 48 24.77 32.68 21.24
C GLY A 48 24.84 34.19 21.10
N THR A 49 26.01 34.74 21.40
CA THR A 49 26.37 36.14 21.08
C THR A 49 27.46 36.23 20.02
N GLY A 50 27.75 35.11 19.36
CA GLY A 50 28.74 34.95 18.30
C GLY A 50 28.29 33.82 17.38
N ASP A 51 28.80 33.85 16.14
CA ASP A 51 28.36 32.96 15.07
C ASP A 51 28.49 31.49 15.46
N GLN A 52 27.43 30.69 15.24
CA GLN A 52 27.46 29.23 15.27
C GLN A 52 26.84 28.71 13.97
N ILE A 53 27.60 27.97 13.17
CA ILE A 53 27.16 27.52 11.84
C ILE A 53 27.25 26.00 11.78
N THR A 54 26.17 25.31 11.44
CA THR A 54 26.24 23.88 11.09
C THR A 54 26.54 23.73 9.61
N HIS A 55 27.65 23.05 9.28
CA HIS A 55 28.01 22.72 7.90
C HIS A 55 27.49 21.35 7.47
N SER A 56 27.40 20.38 8.38
CA SER A 56 26.96 19.01 8.07
C SER A 56 26.18 18.36 9.22
N LEU A 57 25.35 17.39 8.86
CA LEU A 57 24.40 16.67 9.72
C LEU A 57 24.24 15.23 9.24
N VAL A 58 24.34 14.27 10.15
CA VAL A 58 23.94 12.87 9.90
C VAL A 58 23.11 12.31 11.05
N THR A 59 22.47 11.15 10.82
CA THR A 59 21.71 10.44 11.86
C THR A 59 22.18 9.01 12.06
N ASP A 60 22.18 8.51 13.30
CA ASP A 60 22.39 7.08 13.57
C ASP A 60 21.11 6.24 13.41
N ALA A 61 21.24 4.92 13.55
CA ALA A 61 20.15 3.97 13.37
C ALA A 61 19.02 4.06 14.43
N ALA A 62 19.25 4.78 15.55
CA ALA A 62 18.20 5.11 16.51
C ALA A 62 17.53 6.47 16.23
N GLY A 63 18.01 7.18 15.19
CA GLY A 63 17.55 8.51 14.82
C GLY A 63 18.11 9.64 15.66
N ASN A 64 19.18 9.40 16.45
CA ASN A 64 19.93 10.51 17.06
C ASN A 64 20.65 11.29 15.96
N ILE A 65 20.77 12.59 16.16
CA ILE A 65 21.25 13.55 15.17
C ILE A 65 22.62 14.05 15.63
N TYR A 66 23.57 14.13 14.70
CA TYR A 66 24.93 14.61 14.96
C TYR A 66 25.19 15.76 13.99
N VAL A 67 25.70 16.88 14.49
CA VAL A 67 26.03 18.08 13.69
C VAL A 67 27.41 18.61 14.04
N CYS A 68 28.07 19.27 13.08
CA CYS A 68 29.31 19.99 13.30
C CYS A 68 29.39 21.27 12.48
N GLY A 69 30.31 22.13 12.88
CA GLY A 69 30.78 23.27 12.10
C GLY A 69 31.64 24.21 12.94
N PRO A 70 31.87 25.44 12.49
CA PRO A 70 32.58 26.46 13.25
C PRO A 70 31.64 27.22 14.20
N PHE A 71 32.15 27.62 15.37
CA PHE A 71 31.50 28.61 16.23
C PHE A 71 32.50 29.61 16.83
N SER A 72 32.02 30.79 17.21
CA SER A 72 32.82 31.88 17.77
C SER A 72 32.22 32.42 19.07
N GLY A 73 33.05 33.02 19.92
CA GLY A 73 32.60 33.64 21.17
C GLY A 73 32.05 32.60 22.17
N THR A 74 30.78 32.70 22.56
CA THR A 74 30.08 31.72 23.40
C THR A 74 28.68 31.46 22.82
N GLY A 75 28.35 30.18 22.65
CA GLY A 75 27.05 29.71 22.17
C GLY A 75 26.49 28.60 23.06
N ASP A 76 25.17 28.61 23.24
CA ASP A 76 24.40 27.58 23.92
C ASP A 76 23.95 26.51 22.91
N PHE A 77 24.26 25.26 23.22
CA PHE A 77 23.97 24.11 22.35
C PHE A 77 22.79 23.27 22.86
N ASP A 78 22.13 23.63 23.97
CA ASP A 78 20.88 23.00 24.41
C ASP A 78 19.65 23.80 23.92
N PRO A 79 18.87 23.32 22.93
CA PRO A 79 17.67 24.00 22.43
C PRO A 79 16.44 23.79 23.35
N GLY A 80 16.68 23.46 24.61
CA GLY A 80 15.70 23.28 25.68
C GLY A 80 15.58 24.50 26.60
N PRO A 81 15.10 24.30 27.85
CA PRO A 81 15.05 25.33 28.89
C PRO A 81 16.26 25.31 29.83
N ALA A 82 17.24 24.42 29.58
CA ALA A 82 18.54 24.39 30.24
C ALA A 82 19.59 25.04 29.31
N VAL A 83 20.80 25.25 29.81
CA VAL A 83 21.88 25.96 29.11
C VAL A 83 23.13 25.08 29.10
N PHE A 84 23.68 24.81 27.92
CA PHE A 84 24.95 24.13 27.71
C PHE A 84 25.87 24.96 26.81
N ASN A 85 26.61 25.88 27.44
CA ASN A 85 27.54 26.75 26.74
C ASN A 85 28.84 26.02 26.33
N LEU A 86 29.25 26.23 25.08
CA LEU A 86 30.65 26.12 24.67
C LEU A 86 31.22 27.53 24.44
N THR A 87 32.50 27.71 24.71
CA THR A 87 33.22 28.97 24.50
C THR A 87 34.43 28.71 23.62
N SER A 88 34.58 29.52 22.57
CA SER A 88 35.72 29.48 21.67
C SER A 88 36.94 30.17 22.28
N ALA A 89 38.13 29.62 22.05
CA ALA A 89 39.43 30.16 22.44
C ALA A 89 40.05 31.08 21.36
N GLY A 90 39.53 31.02 20.12
CA GLY A 90 40.05 31.73 18.95
C GLY A 90 39.05 32.66 18.25
N ASN A 91 39.24 32.82 16.94
CA ASN A 91 38.29 33.49 16.03
C ASN A 91 37.11 32.55 15.71
N PHE A 92 37.40 31.28 15.44
CA PHE A 92 36.43 30.19 15.32
C PHE A 92 37.05 28.89 15.83
N ASP A 93 36.27 28.10 16.57
CA ASP A 93 36.58 26.72 16.95
C ASP A 93 35.63 25.72 16.29
N VAL A 94 36.05 24.46 16.24
CA VAL A 94 35.18 23.33 15.88
C VAL A 94 34.18 23.10 17.01
N PHE A 95 32.89 22.95 16.69
CA PHE A 95 31.96 22.22 17.54
C PHE A 95 31.48 20.91 16.92
N VAL A 96 31.12 19.97 17.78
CA VAL A 96 30.40 18.74 17.46
C VAL A 96 29.29 18.59 18.50
N ALA A 97 28.04 18.41 18.06
CA ALA A 97 26.89 18.26 18.95
C ALA A 97 25.99 17.09 18.57
N LYS A 98 25.33 16.50 19.57
CA LYS A 98 24.45 15.34 19.45
C LYS A 98 23.11 15.58 20.13
N TYR A 99 22.03 15.23 19.42
CA TYR A 99 20.64 15.38 19.83
C TYR A 99 19.87 14.06 19.68
N ASP A 100 18.78 13.88 20.43
CA ASP A 100 17.86 12.75 20.22
C ASP A 100 16.97 12.95 18.96
N SER A 101 16.17 11.94 18.61
CA SER A 101 15.25 11.99 17.47
C SER A 101 14.08 12.98 17.60
N ASN A 102 14.00 13.72 18.73
CA ASN A 102 13.06 14.79 19.03
C ASN A 102 13.75 16.17 19.12
N GLY A 103 15.06 16.24 18.91
CA GLY A 103 15.84 17.48 19.00
C GLY A 103 16.15 17.90 20.44
N ASN A 104 16.11 16.98 21.41
CA ASN A 104 16.58 17.23 22.78
C ASN A 104 18.11 17.05 22.84
N PHE A 105 18.79 17.88 23.63
CA PHE A 105 20.23 17.80 23.84
C PHE A 105 20.71 16.47 24.45
N ILE A 106 21.84 15.95 23.97
CA ILE A 106 22.55 14.81 24.57
C ILE A 106 23.97 15.21 25.00
N TRP A 107 24.77 15.78 24.09
CA TRP A 107 26.07 16.37 24.39
C TRP A 107 26.50 17.37 23.31
N ALA A 108 27.36 18.31 23.66
CA ALA A 108 28.15 19.11 22.71
C ALA A 108 29.60 19.22 23.19
N LYS A 109 30.52 19.42 22.24
CA LYS A 109 31.97 19.36 22.40
C LYS A 109 32.63 20.40 21.50
N ASN A 110 33.72 21.03 21.94
CA ASN A 110 34.58 21.86 21.08
C ASN A 110 36.03 21.36 21.01
N MET A 111 36.70 21.70 19.91
CA MET A 111 38.12 21.43 19.62
C MET A 111 38.69 22.63 18.85
N GLY A 112 39.98 22.91 18.99
CA GLY A 112 40.67 23.96 18.24
C GLY A 112 41.63 24.81 19.08
N GLY A 113 41.98 25.99 18.59
CA GLY A 113 43.10 26.79 19.06
C GLY A 113 42.78 28.28 19.24
N PRO A 114 43.81 29.14 19.18
CA PRO A 114 43.66 30.59 19.39
C PRO A 114 43.28 31.37 18.12
N ASP A 115 42.93 30.70 17.01
CA ASP A 115 42.78 31.33 15.69
C ASP A 115 41.60 30.76 14.88
N TYR A 116 41.82 30.09 13.75
CA TYR A 116 40.74 29.57 12.88
C TYR A 116 40.80 28.04 12.80
N ASP A 117 39.90 27.38 13.52
CA ASP A 117 39.70 25.94 13.50
C ASP A 117 38.24 25.67 13.08
N GLN A 118 38.02 25.04 11.92
CA GLN A 118 36.66 24.87 11.36
C GLN A 118 36.39 23.44 10.90
N ALA A 119 35.30 22.84 11.39
CA ALA A 119 34.75 21.61 10.84
C ALA A 119 33.86 21.92 9.62
N VAL A 120 33.89 21.04 8.63
CA VAL A 120 33.09 21.15 7.40
C VAL A 120 32.13 19.99 7.22
N CYS A 121 32.52 18.79 7.63
CA CYS A 121 31.75 17.58 7.39
C CYS A 121 32.02 16.52 8.48
N LEU A 122 31.02 15.69 8.76
CA LEU A 122 31.14 14.57 9.68
C LEU A 122 30.52 13.29 9.11
N ALA A 123 31.01 12.15 9.58
CA ALA A 123 30.49 10.82 9.27
C ALA A 123 30.42 9.95 10.54
N LEU A 124 29.64 8.87 10.48
CA LEU A 124 29.58 7.84 11.54
C LEU A 124 30.04 6.49 11.01
N ASP A 125 30.63 5.66 11.87
CA ASP A 125 30.69 4.21 11.64
C ASP A 125 29.48 3.48 12.28
N GLY A 126 29.36 2.18 11.99
CA GLY A 126 28.27 1.34 12.51
C GLY A 126 28.25 1.14 14.04
N SER A 127 29.22 1.66 14.78
CA SER A 127 29.20 1.72 16.25
C SER A 127 28.75 3.09 16.79
N GLY A 128 28.52 4.07 15.90
CA GLY A 128 28.18 5.44 16.26
C GLY A 128 29.38 6.29 16.65
N ASN A 129 30.62 5.87 16.36
CA ASN A 129 31.79 6.74 16.53
C ASN A 129 31.71 7.87 15.50
N VAL A 130 32.05 9.10 15.91
CA VAL A 130 31.96 10.30 15.08
C VAL A 130 33.33 10.60 14.48
N TYR A 131 33.37 10.79 13.16
CA TYR A 131 34.56 11.21 12.42
C TYR A 131 34.27 12.60 11.88
N VAL A 132 35.16 13.56 12.13
CA VAL A 132 34.98 14.97 11.75
C VAL A 132 36.20 15.43 10.98
N THR A 133 35.98 16.10 9.86
CA THR A 133 37.04 16.68 9.02
C THR A 133 36.89 18.19 8.94
N GLY A 134 38.00 18.87 8.71
CA GLY A 134 38.02 20.31 8.55
C GLY A 134 39.42 20.84 8.29
N PHE A 135 39.63 22.12 8.57
CA PHE A 135 40.92 22.78 8.47
C PHE A 135 41.21 23.61 9.72
N PHE A 136 42.49 23.86 10.00
CA PHE A 136 42.91 24.65 11.14
C PHE A 136 44.23 25.41 10.92
N SER A 137 44.41 26.53 11.63
CA SER A 137 45.65 27.31 11.69
C SER A 137 46.36 27.17 13.04
N THR A 138 47.66 27.44 13.06
CA THR A 138 48.50 27.51 14.28
C THR A 138 48.59 26.20 15.09
N THR A 139 48.17 26.18 16.37
CA THR A 139 48.19 24.99 17.24
C THR A 139 46.87 24.91 17.98
N GLY A 140 46.09 23.87 17.69
CA GLY A 140 44.78 23.60 18.30
C GLY A 140 44.78 22.28 19.07
N ASP A 141 43.95 22.21 20.11
CA ASP A 141 43.73 21.02 20.92
C ASP A 141 42.52 20.24 20.40
N PHE A 142 42.74 18.95 20.07
CA PHE A 142 41.74 18.06 19.50
C PHE A 142 41.26 16.97 20.48
N ASP A 143 41.56 17.08 21.78
CA ASP A 143 40.91 16.28 22.84
C ASP A 143 39.77 17.09 23.50
N PRO A 144 38.49 16.90 23.14
CA PRO A 144 37.36 17.59 23.76
C PRO A 144 36.97 17.01 25.15
N GLY A 145 37.95 16.47 25.86
CA GLY A 145 37.88 15.96 27.22
C GLY A 145 38.71 16.81 28.19
N PRO A 146 39.22 16.20 29.29
CA PRO A 146 40.14 16.85 30.23
C PRO A 146 41.62 16.56 29.91
N GLY A 147 41.92 15.94 28.76
CA GLY A 147 43.27 15.74 28.26
C GLY A 147 43.75 16.94 27.45
N VAL A 148 44.79 16.72 26.63
CA VAL A 148 45.32 17.66 25.64
C VAL A 148 45.92 16.84 24.51
N PHE A 149 45.46 17.04 23.28
CA PHE A 149 46.01 16.44 22.07
C PHE A 149 46.22 17.51 20.99
N ASN A 150 47.37 18.20 21.05
CA ASN A 150 47.69 19.26 20.11
C ASN A 150 48.00 18.72 18.71
N LEU A 151 47.32 19.26 17.69
CA LEU A 151 47.84 19.29 16.32
C LEU A 151 48.50 20.65 16.06
N VAL A 152 49.48 20.68 15.17
CA VAL A 152 50.22 21.91 14.79
C VAL A 152 50.17 22.03 13.28
N SER A 153 49.56 23.10 12.79
CA SER A 153 49.54 23.45 11.37
C SER A 153 50.92 23.94 10.93
N THR A 154 51.41 23.46 9.78
CA THR A 154 52.70 23.87 9.19
C THR A 154 52.56 24.88 8.06
N GLY A 155 51.35 25.04 7.51
CA GLY A 155 50.98 26.07 6.55
C GLY A 155 50.20 27.23 7.17
N GLN A 156 49.35 27.86 6.38
CA GLN A 156 48.34 28.82 6.87
C GLN A 156 47.09 28.09 7.35
N TRP A 157 46.63 27.11 6.57
CA TRP A 157 45.60 26.13 6.97
C TRP A 157 46.08 24.72 6.59
N ASP A 158 45.93 23.78 7.52
CA ASP A 158 46.14 22.35 7.29
C ASP A 158 44.84 21.59 7.53
N VAL A 159 44.71 20.42 6.89
CA VAL A 159 43.59 19.50 7.11
C VAL A 159 43.72 18.82 8.46
N PHE A 160 42.61 18.76 9.22
CA PHE A 160 42.47 17.80 10.32
C PHE A 160 41.44 16.71 10.00
N VAL A 161 41.67 15.53 10.57
CA VAL A 161 40.67 14.45 10.72
C VAL A 161 40.69 14.00 12.18
N ALA A 162 39.56 14.10 12.87
CA ALA A 162 39.39 13.71 14.26
C ALA A 162 38.35 12.58 14.40
N LYS A 163 38.54 11.70 15.38
CA LYS A 163 37.62 10.61 15.72
C LYS A 163 37.25 10.65 17.21
N LEU A 164 35.96 10.65 17.48
CA LEU A 164 35.33 10.59 18.80
C LEU A 164 34.50 9.31 18.93
N ASP A 165 34.23 8.86 20.17
CA ASP A 165 33.26 7.79 20.41
C ASP A 165 31.79 8.31 20.36
N ALA A 166 30.82 7.39 20.48
CA ALA A 166 29.39 7.72 20.46
C ALA A 166 28.90 8.62 21.63
N ALA A 167 29.75 8.87 22.63
CA ALA A 167 29.54 9.76 23.76
C ALA A 167 30.39 11.05 23.67
N GLY A 168 31.11 11.27 22.56
CA GLY A 168 31.90 12.46 22.31
C GLY A 168 33.27 12.48 23.02
N ASN A 169 33.78 11.32 23.45
CA ASN A 169 35.13 11.22 24.01
C ASN A 169 36.19 11.07 22.91
N PHE A 170 37.37 11.64 23.12
CA PHE A 170 38.50 11.54 22.19
C PHE A 170 38.95 10.08 21.93
N LEU A 171 39.25 9.76 20.67
CA LEU A 171 39.91 8.50 20.28
C LEU A 171 41.23 8.74 19.53
N TRP A 172 41.24 9.61 18.51
CA TRP A 172 42.45 10.11 17.85
C TRP A 172 42.18 11.37 17.03
N ALA A 173 43.23 12.15 16.72
CA ALA A 173 43.22 13.16 15.67
C ALA A 173 44.49 13.07 14.81
N LYS A 174 44.41 13.60 13.58
CA LYS A 174 45.41 13.49 12.51
C LYS A 174 45.47 14.79 11.71
N ARG A 175 46.67 15.18 11.26
CA ARG A 175 46.94 16.35 10.40
C ARG A 175 47.46 15.88 9.04
N MET A 176 47.00 16.50 7.96
CA MET A 176 47.59 16.38 6.61
C MET A 176 47.73 17.79 6.02
N GLY A 177 48.79 18.05 5.26
CA GLY A 177 49.02 19.35 4.62
C GLY A 177 50.48 19.78 4.53
N GLY A 178 50.72 20.96 3.98
CA GLY A 178 52.03 21.46 3.56
C GLY A 178 52.42 22.79 4.20
N ALA A 179 52.58 23.82 3.38
CA ALA A 179 53.07 25.15 3.77
C ALA A 179 52.13 26.31 3.36
N ASP A 180 51.14 26.03 2.51
CA ASP A 180 50.23 27.02 1.92
C ASP A 180 48.81 26.90 2.52
N TYR A 181 47.81 26.49 1.72
CA TYR A 181 46.43 26.29 2.17
C TYR A 181 45.95 24.89 1.77
N GLU A 182 45.70 24.06 2.78
CA GLU A 182 45.12 22.73 2.63
C GLU A 182 43.82 22.64 3.44
N GLN A 183 42.70 22.40 2.75
CA GLN A 183 41.37 22.39 3.36
C GLN A 183 40.57 21.15 2.95
N ALA A 184 39.95 20.48 3.93
CA ALA A 184 38.94 19.46 3.65
C ALA A 184 37.61 20.12 3.27
N TYR A 185 36.79 19.40 2.50
CA TYR A 185 35.38 19.73 2.27
C TYR A 185 34.42 18.62 2.72
N SER A 186 34.79 17.34 2.59
CA SER A 186 33.87 16.23 2.86
C SER A 186 34.59 14.96 3.32
N ILE A 187 33.90 14.14 4.12
CA ILE A 187 34.40 12.91 4.73
C ILE A 187 33.35 11.79 4.65
N ALA A 188 33.80 10.58 4.30
CA ALA A 188 33.00 9.37 4.31
C ALA A 188 33.74 8.23 5.03
N VAL A 189 33.00 7.25 5.55
CA VAL A 189 33.55 6.11 6.30
C VAL A 189 32.90 4.82 5.81
N ASP A 190 33.70 3.78 5.57
CA ASP A 190 33.18 2.47 5.13
C ASP A 190 32.80 1.55 6.31
N ALA A 191 32.15 0.43 6.00
CA ALA A 191 31.68 -0.53 6.99
C ALA A 191 32.80 -1.24 7.79
N ALA A 192 34.08 -1.10 7.41
CA ALA A 192 35.23 -1.54 8.19
C ALA A 192 35.86 -0.40 9.03
N GLY A 193 35.32 0.81 8.95
CA GLY A 193 35.80 2.00 9.65
C GLY A 193 36.96 2.72 8.95
N ASN A 194 37.30 2.37 7.70
CA ASN A 194 38.29 3.15 6.96
C ASN A 194 37.70 4.51 6.61
N VAL A 195 38.53 5.55 6.70
CA VAL A 195 38.12 6.95 6.54
C VAL A 195 38.60 7.46 5.20
N TYR A 196 37.73 8.13 4.46
CA TYR A 196 37.99 8.73 3.16
C TYR A 196 37.69 10.21 3.28
N SER A 197 38.68 11.09 3.08
CA SER A 197 38.47 12.53 3.07
C SER A 197 38.91 13.14 1.75
N THR A 198 38.22 14.22 1.36
CA THR A 198 38.53 14.97 0.15
C THR A 198 38.47 16.47 0.44
N GLY A 199 39.18 17.23 -0.37
CA GLY A 199 39.32 18.67 -0.22
C GLY A 199 40.25 19.23 -1.28
N GLU A 200 40.69 20.47 -1.06
CA GLU A 200 41.61 21.17 -1.94
C GLU A 200 42.97 21.41 -1.31
N PHE A 201 44.01 21.44 -2.14
CA PHE A 201 45.38 21.78 -1.74
C PHE A 201 46.07 22.69 -2.75
N VAL A 202 46.98 23.52 -2.24
CA VAL A 202 47.72 24.55 -3.01
C VAL A 202 49.23 24.30 -2.94
N SER A 203 49.71 23.68 -1.86
CA SER A 203 51.13 23.46 -1.62
C SER A 203 51.80 22.68 -2.77
N THR A 204 52.97 23.17 -3.17
CA THR A 204 53.87 22.43 -4.08
C THR A 204 54.42 21.15 -3.44
N VAL A 205 54.36 21.02 -2.12
CA VAL A 205 54.64 19.80 -1.34
C VAL A 205 53.71 19.78 -0.12
N ALA A 206 52.61 19.02 -0.19
CA ALA A 206 51.74 18.74 0.96
C ALA A 206 51.85 17.26 1.36
N ASP A 207 52.03 16.99 2.66
CA ASP A 207 52.17 15.63 3.19
C ASP A 207 50.83 15.06 3.65
N PHE A 208 50.45 13.91 3.10
CA PHE A 208 49.19 13.22 3.37
C PHE A 208 49.37 11.93 4.18
N ASP A 209 50.58 11.61 4.68
CA ASP A 209 50.77 10.56 5.71
C ASP A 209 50.75 11.20 7.11
N PRO A 210 49.65 11.08 7.90
CA PRO A 210 49.59 11.62 9.26
C PRO A 210 50.34 10.76 10.30
N GLY A 211 51.19 9.84 9.85
CA GLY A 211 52.04 8.97 10.66
C GLY A 211 53.50 9.46 10.74
N PRO A 212 54.47 8.54 10.91
CA PRO A 212 55.90 8.83 10.90
C PRO A 212 56.55 8.66 9.51
N GLY A 213 55.75 8.38 8.47
CA GLY A 213 56.20 8.39 7.08
C GLY A 213 56.12 9.79 6.47
N VAL A 214 56.13 9.85 5.13
CA VAL A 214 55.91 11.05 4.33
C VAL A 214 55.30 10.58 3.01
N PHE A 215 54.15 11.13 2.63
CA PHE A 215 53.52 10.90 1.32
C PHE A 215 53.11 12.24 0.71
N ASN A 216 54.01 12.80 -0.08
CA ASN A 216 53.83 14.11 -0.68
C ASN A 216 52.96 14.06 -1.95
N LEU A 217 51.98 14.96 -2.02
CA LEU A 217 51.32 15.39 -3.26
C LEU A 217 51.82 16.79 -3.65
N THR A 218 51.64 17.15 -4.92
CA THR A 218 52.08 18.43 -5.51
C THR A 218 50.98 18.96 -6.42
N SER A 219 50.46 20.16 -6.14
CA SER A 219 49.48 20.79 -7.03
C SER A 219 50.04 20.89 -8.46
N PHE A 220 49.25 20.45 -9.44
CA PHE A 220 49.53 20.57 -10.87
C PHE A 220 49.26 22.00 -11.36
N GLY A 221 48.33 22.72 -10.71
CA GLY A 221 47.84 24.03 -11.08
C GLY A 221 48.01 25.08 -9.97
N SER A 222 46.90 25.72 -9.61
CA SER A 222 46.82 26.68 -8.50
C SER A 222 46.00 26.17 -7.31
N VAL A 223 45.09 25.22 -7.56
CA VAL A 223 44.27 24.50 -6.58
C VAL A 223 43.93 23.16 -7.22
N ASP A 224 44.24 22.04 -6.56
CA ASP A 224 43.89 20.69 -7.02
C ASP A 224 43.08 19.93 -5.96
N VAL A 225 42.35 18.89 -6.40
CA VAL A 225 41.58 18.02 -5.50
C VAL A 225 42.47 16.90 -4.97
N TYR A 226 42.46 16.69 -3.65
CA TYR A 226 43.01 15.48 -3.03
C TYR A 226 41.91 14.48 -2.64
N ILE A 227 42.26 13.20 -2.62
CA ILE A 227 41.50 12.12 -1.99
C ILE A 227 42.47 11.34 -1.09
N SER A 228 42.21 11.29 0.22
CA SER A 228 43.01 10.55 1.20
C SER A 228 42.21 9.40 1.80
N LYS A 229 42.89 8.27 2.07
CA LYS A 229 42.33 7.11 2.77
C LYS A 229 43.19 6.75 3.98
N LEU A 230 42.55 6.70 5.15
CA LEU A 230 43.11 6.22 6.40
C LEU A 230 42.40 4.95 6.89
N ASP A 231 43.03 4.14 7.72
CA ASP A 231 42.38 3.01 8.40
C ASP A 231 41.56 3.47 9.64
N ALA A 232 40.87 2.53 10.29
CA ALA A 232 40.03 2.82 11.46
C ALA A 232 40.79 3.34 12.72
N ALA A 233 42.12 3.26 12.72
CA ALA A 233 43.03 3.82 13.72
C ALA A 233 43.73 5.10 13.23
N GLY A 234 43.36 5.62 12.05
CA GLY A 234 43.91 6.82 11.45
C GLY A 234 45.34 6.64 10.93
N ASN A 235 45.75 5.43 10.55
CA ASN A 235 47.02 5.20 9.84
C ASN A 235 46.83 5.43 8.33
N PHE A 236 47.86 5.91 7.65
CA PHE A 236 47.85 6.09 6.20
C PHE A 236 47.63 4.78 5.42
N VAL A 237 46.79 4.83 4.38
CA VAL A 237 46.58 3.73 3.43
C VAL A 237 46.98 4.15 2.02
N TRP A 238 46.46 5.28 1.54
CA TRP A 238 46.93 5.98 0.34
C TRP A 238 46.42 7.43 0.32
N ALA A 239 47.05 8.28 -0.49
CA ALA A 239 46.50 9.55 -0.95
C ALA A 239 46.70 9.69 -2.47
N LYS A 240 45.84 10.50 -3.08
CA LYS A 240 45.63 10.63 -4.53
C LYS A 240 45.24 12.06 -4.87
N GLN A 241 45.49 12.50 -6.10
CA GLN A 241 45.04 13.80 -6.60
C GLN A 241 44.38 13.68 -7.98
N VAL A 242 43.48 14.61 -8.30
CA VAL A 242 42.90 14.86 -9.63
C VAL A 242 42.79 16.37 -9.87
N GLY A 243 42.92 16.80 -11.12
CA GLY A 243 43.00 18.23 -11.47
C GLY A 243 43.95 18.51 -12.63
N GLY A 244 44.25 19.78 -12.86
CA GLY A 244 44.96 20.25 -14.05
C GLY A 244 45.82 21.48 -13.81
N ASN A 245 45.75 22.49 -14.67
CA ASN A 245 46.64 23.65 -14.66
C ASN A 245 45.99 24.94 -14.14
N SER A 246 44.84 24.83 -13.47
CA SER A 246 43.94 25.93 -13.13
C SER A 246 43.51 25.84 -11.66
N ILE A 247 42.25 26.16 -11.36
CA ILE A 247 41.58 25.90 -10.09
C ILE A 247 40.61 24.75 -10.29
N ASP A 248 40.83 23.63 -9.61
CA ASP A 248 39.99 22.44 -9.72
C ASP A 248 39.58 21.99 -8.30
N ARG A 249 38.27 21.97 -8.02
CA ARG A 249 37.69 21.96 -6.66
C ARG A 249 36.67 20.85 -6.47
N VAL A 250 36.66 20.23 -5.30
CA VAL A 250 35.67 19.21 -4.90
C VAL A 250 34.59 19.81 -4.02
N GLY A 251 33.34 19.38 -4.21
CA GLY A 251 32.23 19.70 -3.33
C GLY A 251 32.02 18.61 -2.25
N PHE A 252 31.89 17.35 -2.66
CA PHE A 252 31.49 16.27 -1.74
C PHE A 252 32.02 14.88 -2.14
N ILE A 253 32.23 14.00 -1.16
CA ILE A 253 32.58 12.58 -1.34
C ILE A 253 31.50 11.68 -0.74
N THR A 254 31.14 10.60 -1.43
CA THR A 254 30.23 9.57 -0.91
C THR A 254 30.65 8.17 -1.36
N LEU A 255 30.13 7.14 -0.71
CA LEU A 255 30.48 5.73 -0.93
C LEU A 255 29.23 4.91 -1.24
N ASP A 256 29.32 3.95 -2.17
CA ASP A 256 28.30 2.89 -2.28
C ASP A 256 28.52 1.75 -1.27
N ALA A 257 27.55 0.83 -1.18
CA ALA A 257 27.60 -0.31 -0.26
C ALA A 257 28.70 -1.35 -0.60
N ALA A 258 29.41 -1.21 -1.72
CA ALA A 258 30.60 -2.00 -2.07
C ALA A 258 31.92 -1.23 -1.78
N GLY A 259 31.83 0.01 -1.29
CA GLY A 259 32.96 0.89 -0.99
C GLY A 259 33.50 1.65 -2.21
N ASN A 260 32.83 1.63 -3.36
CA ASN A 260 33.25 2.46 -4.49
C ASN A 260 33.04 3.94 -4.15
N ILE A 261 33.95 4.78 -4.60
CA ILE A 261 34.05 6.18 -4.20
C ILE A 261 33.46 7.06 -5.30
N PHE A 262 32.59 8.00 -4.93
CA PHE A 262 31.98 8.96 -5.83
C PHE A 262 32.28 10.36 -5.34
N LEU A 263 32.71 11.24 -6.24
CA LEU A 263 33.01 12.63 -5.96
C LEU A 263 32.29 13.52 -6.97
N THR A 264 31.84 14.70 -6.52
CA THR A 264 31.42 15.79 -7.39
C THR A 264 32.19 17.05 -7.07
N GLY A 265 32.30 17.95 -8.03
CA GLY A 265 32.98 19.22 -7.89
C GLY A 265 32.85 20.07 -9.13
N HIS A 266 33.77 21.00 -9.29
CA HIS A 266 33.86 21.86 -10.45
C HIS A 266 35.30 22.21 -10.80
N PHE A 267 35.58 22.44 -12.07
CA PHE A 267 36.96 22.57 -12.56
C PHE A 267 37.07 23.67 -13.63
N TYR A 268 38.08 24.54 -13.49
CA TYR A 268 38.41 25.61 -14.42
C TYR A 268 39.52 25.21 -15.41
N SER A 269 40.04 23.98 -15.31
CA SER A 269 41.13 23.50 -16.16
C SER A 269 40.68 23.21 -17.60
N SER A 270 41.44 23.77 -18.54
CA SER A 270 41.36 23.45 -19.98
C SER A 270 41.80 22.02 -20.32
N ASN A 271 42.51 21.35 -19.40
CA ASN A 271 42.87 19.94 -19.44
C ASN A 271 43.16 19.47 -18.00
N ALA A 272 42.16 19.00 -17.26
CA ALA A 272 42.34 18.35 -15.97
C ALA A 272 42.28 16.83 -16.11
N ASP A 273 43.20 16.12 -15.46
CA ASP A 273 43.24 14.66 -15.42
C ASP A 273 42.45 14.13 -14.23
N PHE A 274 41.54 13.20 -14.50
CA PHE A 274 40.65 12.56 -13.53
C PHE A 274 40.98 11.08 -13.29
N ASP A 275 42.08 10.54 -13.81
CA ASP A 275 42.63 9.23 -13.41
C ASP A 275 43.71 9.40 -12.32
N PRO A 276 43.42 9.18 -11.02
CA PRO A 276 44.40 9.28 -9.94
C PRO A 276 45.35 8.06 -9.87
N GLY A 277 45.70 7.50 -11.02
CA GLY A 277 46.50 6.29 -11.19
C GLY A 277 47.78 6.55 -11.98
N ALA A 278 47.98 5.75 -13.03
CA ALA A 278 49.07 5.90 -14.00
C ALA A 278 48.57 5.87 -15.46
N GLY A 279 47.24 5.91 -15.65
CA GLY A 279 46.63 6.30 -16.91
C GLY A 279 46.51 7.83 -17.00
N VAL A 280 45.64 8.29 -17.90
CA VAL A 280 45.28 9.69 -18.09
C VAL A 280 43.83 9.72 -18.60
N PHE A 281 42.95 10.46 -17.93
CA PHE A 281 41.58 10.71 -18.38
C PHE A 281 41.27 12.21 -18.30
N ASN A 282 41.59 12.93 -19.36
CA ASN A 282 41.44 14.37 -19.40
C ASN A 282 39.99 14.80 -19.69
N LEU A 283 39.50 15.76 -18.90
CA LEU A 283 38.33 16.59 -19.20
C LEU A 283 38.76 18.05 -19.41
N SER A 284 37.91 18.82 -20.07
CA SER A 284 38.19 20.21 -20.50
C SER A 284 36.96 21.07 -20.29
N SER A 285 37.09 22.13 -19.48
CA SER A 285 36.03 23.13 -19.31
C SER A 285 35.49 23.63 -20.67
N PHE A 286 34.17 23.75 -20.76
CA PHE A 286 33.45 24.31 -21.90
C PHE A 286 33.45 25.85 -21.90
N GLY A 287 33.83 26.48 -20.78
CA GLY A 287 34.00 27.94 -20.71
C GLY A 287 34.64 28.47 -19.42
N SER A 288 33.99 28.25 -18.27
CA SER A 288 34.43 28.75 -16.95
C SER A 288 34.56 27.57 -15.97
N ALA A 289 33.95 27.58 -14.79
CA ALA A 289 33.79 26.35 -14.01
C ALA A 289 32.82 25.39 -14.71
N ASP A 290 33.20 24.11 -14.86
CA ASP A 290 32.31 23.03 -15.29
C ASP A 290 32.18 21.96 -14.20
N ILE A 291 31.03 21.30 -14.10
CA ILE A 291 30.78 20.23 -13.13
C ILE A 291 31.55 18.98 -13.55
N PHE A 292 32.24 18.33 -12.61
CA PHE A 292 32.68 16.94 -12.78
C PHE A 292 31.93 15.99 -11.84
N VAL A 293 31.75 14.75 -12.29
CA VAL A 293 31.40 13.60 -11.44
C VAL A 293 32.41 12.49 -11.70
N LEU A 294 33.11 12.05 -10.64
CA LEU A 294 34.18 11.05 -10.69
C LEU A 294 33.76 9.81 -9.90
N LYS A 295 34.01 8.62 -10.47
CA LYS A 295 33.92 7.34 -9.78
C LYS A 295 35.26 6.62 -9.74
N LEU A 296 35.65 6.18 -8.54
CA LEU A 296 36.77 5.27 -8.28
C LEU A 296 36.24 3.96 -7.70
N ASP A 297 37.02 2.87 -7.82
CA ASP A 297 36.76 1.63 -7.09
C ASP A 297 37.14 1.74 -5.59
N ALA A 298 36.81 0.70 -4.80
CA ALA A 298 37.11 0.66 -3.35
C ALA A 298 38.61 0.63 -2.99
N ALA A 299 39.50 0.47 -3.99
CA ALA A 299 40.95 0.62 -3.85
C ALA A 299 41.46 1.99 -4.32
N GLY A 300 40.58 2.86 -4.86
CA GLY A 300 40.92 4.18 -5.39
C GLY A 300 41.41 4.19 -6.84
N ASN A 301 41.20 3.11 -7.60
CA ASN A 301 41.51 3.10 -9.03
C ASN A 301 40.41 3.79 -9.84
N PHE A 302 40.77 4.44 -10.95
CA PHE A 302 39.82 5.07 -11.86
C PHE A 302 38.78 4.07 -12.42
N ALA A 303 37.51 4.45 -12.39
CA ALA A 303 36.43 3.70 -13.06
C ALA A 303 35.78 4.51 -14.19
N TRP A 304 35.39 5.76 -13.93
CA TRP A 304 34.97 6.73 -14.94
C TRP A 304 34.96 8.16 -14.37
N ALA A 305 35.08 9.16 -15.24
CA ALA A 305 34.71 10.55 -14.94
C ALA A 305 33.75 11.09 -16.02
N LYS A 306 32.99 12.12 -15.66
CA LYS A 306 31.90 12.72 -16.43
C LYS A 306 31.91 14.24 -16.23
N GLN A 307 31.53 14.99 -17.26
CA GLN A 307 31.42 16.45 -17.24
C GLN A 307 29.99 16.88 -17.58
N MET A 308 29.49 17.92 -16.91
CA MET A 308 28.23 18.60 -17.25
C MET A 308 28.44 20.11 -17.08
N GLY A 309 27.79 20.94 -17.88
CA GLY A 309 27.93 22.40 -17.78
C GLY A 309 27.82 23.13 -19.12
N GLY A 310 28.07 24.45 -19.10
CA GLY A 310 27.95 25.32 -20.26
C GLY A 310 29.11 26.30 -20.41
N SER A 311 28.83 27.45 -21.04
CA SER A 311 29.83 28.51 -21.20
C SER A 311 29.88 29.51 -20.02
N GLY A 312 29.24 29.16 -18.90
CA GLY A 312 29.20 29.96 -17.67
C GLY A 312 29.97 29.26 -16.57
N ASP A 313 29.75 29.68 -15.33
CA ASP A 313 30.14 28.87 -14.17
C ASP A 313 29.00 27.88 -13.84
N ASP A 314 29.35 26.60 -13.78
CA ASP A 314 28.51 25.45 -13.45
C ASP A 314 29.20 24.69 -12.29
N HIS A 315 28.61 24.70 -11.09
CA HIS A 315 29.24 24.21 -9.86
C HIS A 315 28.55 22.98 -9.28
N GLY A 316 29.24 21.83 -9.21
CA GLY A 316 28.79 20.63 -8.50
C GLY A 316 29.07 20.74 -7.00
N ASN A 317 28.03 20.82 -6.18
CA ASN A 317 28.16 21.00 -4.72
C ASN A 317 28.10 19.67 -3.97
N ALA A 318 27.09 18.83 -4.22
CA ALA A 318 26.88 17.59 -3.47
C ALA A 318 26.44 16.40 -4.34
N VAL A 319 26.81 15.20 -3.88
CA VAL A 319 26.55 13.93 -4.56
C VAL A 319 26.03 12.87 -3.59
N ALA A 320 24.99 12.15 -4.01
CA ALA A 320 24.41 11.01 -3.30
C ALA A 320 24.33 9.79 -4.23
N VAL A 321 24.30 8.58 -3.66
CA VAL A 321 24.21 7.32 -4.41
C VAL A 321 23.15 6.42 -3.79
N ASP A 322 22.31 5.77 -4.61
CA ASP A 322 21.29 4.83 -4.12
C ASP A 322 21.76 3.36 -4.08
N ASN A 323 20.95 2.49 -3.48
CA ASN A 323 21.23 1.05 -3.35
C ASN A 323 21.30 0.28 -4.68
N ALA A 324 20.95 0.90 -5.82
CA ALA A 324 21.16 0.34 -7.16
C ALA A 324 22.41 0.91 -7.85
N GLY A 325 23.14 1.81 -7.18
CA GLY A 325 24.34 2.47 -7.67
C GLY A 325 24.08 3.66 -8.59
N ASN A 326 22.86 4.18 -8.69
CA ASN A 326 22.61 5.41 -9.43
C ASN A 326 23.18 6.61 -8.67
N VAL A 327 23.77 7.55 -9.40
CA VAL A 327 24.44 8.73 -8.85
C VAL A 327 23.57 9.96 -9.05
N TYR A 328 23.38 10.75 -8.00
CA TYR A 328 22.55 11.95 -7.98
C TYR A 328 23.42 13.15 -7.62
N THR A 329 23.36 14.23 -8.40
CA THR A 329 24.21 15.42 -8.18
C THR A 329 23.36 16.68 -8.13
N THR A 330 23.71 17.63 -7.27
CA THR A 330 23.11 18.98 -7.23
C THR A 330 24.16 20.09 -7.18
N GLY A 331 23.73 21.31 -7.49
CA GLY A 331 24.55 22.50 -7.48
C GLY A 331 23.86 23.67 -8.18
N TRP A 332 24.62 24.62 -8.71
CA TRP A 332 24.11 25.82 -9.39
C TRP A 332 24.83 26.10 -10.70
N TYR A 333 24.20 26.90 -11.57
CA TYR A 333 24.71 27.24 -12.90
C TYR A 333 24.30 28.64 -13.37
N LEU A 334 25.17 29.30 -14.14
CA LEU A 334 24.99 30.69 -14.62
C LEU A 334 24.75 30.83 -16.14
N ALA A 335 24.80 29.74 -16.92
CA ALA A 335 24.52 29.76 -18.36
C ALA A 335 23.85 28.46 -18.80
N ALA A 336 23.11 28.48 -19.93
CA ALA A 336 22.52 27.25 -20.46
C ALA A 336 23.63 26.26 -20.89
N GLY A 337 23.63 25.07 -20.29
CA GLY A 337 24.67 24.04 -20.44
C GLY A 337 24.10 22.66 -20.76
N ASP A 338 24.97 21.72 -21.13
CA ASP A 338 24.63 20.33 -21.41
C ASP A 338 24.82 19.44 -20.17
N TYR A 339 23.80 18.64 -19.88
CA TYR A 339 23.73 17.77 -18.70
C TYR A 339 23.56 16.28 -19.07
N ASP A 340 23.75 15.90 -20.34
CA ASP A 340 23.97 14.51 -20.76
C ASP A 340 25.49 14.27 -20.96
N PRO A 341 26.21 13.65 -20.00
CA PRO A 341 27.64 13.35 -20.13
C PRO A 341 27.93 12.12 -21.04
N GLY A 342 27.03 11.83 -21.97
CA GLY A 342 27.12 10.79 -22.99
C GLY A 342 27.31 11.37 -24.40
N PRO A 343 26.86 10.66 -25.45
CA PRO A 343 26.87 11.14 -26.83
C PRO A 343 25.57 11.86 -27.25
N GLY A 344 24.64 12.07 -26.31
CA GLY A 344 23.44 12.87 -26.52
C GLY A 344 23.70 14.37 -26.29
N VAL A 345 22.62 15.12 -26.12
CA VAL A 345 22.62 16.52 -25.66
C VAL A 345 21.33 16.71 -24.87
N TYR A 346 21.43 17.13 -23.61
CA TYR A 346 20.30 17.50 -22.76
C TYR A 346 20.56 18.87 -22.13
N THR A 347 20.19 19.92 -22.86
CA THR A 347 20.40 21.30 -22.42
C THR A 347 19.44 21.70 -21.30
N LEU A 348 19.98 22.16 -20.17
CA LEU A 348 19.21 22.91 -19.16
C LEU A 348 19.18 24.41 -19.55
N PRO A 349 18.06 24.99 -20.00
CA PRO A 349 17.97 26.41 -20.29
C PRO A 349 18.14 27.29 -19.03
N LEU A 350 18.53 28.55 -19.21
CA LEU A 350 18.51 29.55 -18.15
C LEU A 350 17.88 30.86 -18.66
N SER A 351 17.02 31.46 -17.84
CA SER A 351 16.32 32.73 -18.10
C SER A 351 16.49 33.76 -16.97
N ALA A 352 17.37 33.48 -16.02
CA ALA A 352 17.65 34.26 -14.81
C ALA A 352 19.17 34.46 -14.64
N SER A 353 19.59 35.09 -13.54
CA SER A 353 21.00 35.16 -13.17
C SER A 353 21.62 33.81 -12.80
N SER A 354 20.81 32.89 -12.26
CA SER A 354 21.24 31.56 -11.81
C SER A 354 20.09 30.55 -11.82
N GLY A 355 20.44 29.27 -11.91
CA GLY A 355 19.54 28.14 -11.68
C GLY A 355 20.20 27.08 -10.80
N VAL A 356 19.37 26.22 -10.19
CA VAL A 356 19.82 25.02 -9.47
C VAL A 356 19.57 23.82 -10.35
N PHE A 357 20.56 22.93 -10.48
CA PHE A 357 20.37 21.66 -11.19
C PHE A 357 20.22 20.49 -10.22
N VAL A 358 19.49 19.46 -10.67
CA VAL A 358 19.50 18.12 -10.07
C VAL A 358 19.62 17.11 -11.21
N SER A 359 20.67 16.29 -11.21
CA SER A 359 20.89 15.25 -12.23
C SER A 359 20.93 13.85 -11.63
N LYS A 360 20.59 12.85 -12.45
CA LYS A 360 20.71 11.42 -12.16
C LYS A 360 21.46 10.72 -13.29
N LEU A 361 22.51 10.01 -12.92
CA LEU A 361 23.26 9.08 -13.77
C LEU A 361 23.07 7.64 -13.27
N ASP A 362 23.27 6.65 -14.13
CA ASP A 362 23.38 5.24 -13.71
C ASP A 362 24.76 4.92 -13.08
N GLY A 363 24.94 3.70 -12.56
CA GLY A 363 26.20 3.28 -11.94
C GLY A 363 27.42 3.16 -12.87
N ALA A 364 27.21 3.31 -14.19
CA ALA A 364 28.24 3.40 -15.22
C ALA A 364 28.41 4.84 -15.76
N GLY A 365 27.74 5.82 -15.15
CA GLY A 365 27.82 7.24 -15.52
C GLY A 365 27.10 7.58 -16.83
N ASN A 366 26.07 6.82 -17.21
CA ASN A 366 25.19 7.19 -18.34
C ASN A 366 24.06 8.10 -17.84
N PHE A 367 23.62 9.03 -18.69
CA PHE A 367 22.51 9.93 -18.40
C PHE A 367 21.18 9.18 -18.17
N VAL A 368 20.45 9.56 -17.11
CA VAL A 368 19.08 9.08 -16.84
C VAL A 368 18.08 10.24 -16.89
N TRP A 369 18.36 11.33 -16.18
CA TRP A 369 17.65 12.60 -16.32
C TRP A 369 18.43 13.77 -15.70
N ALA A 370 18.14 15.00 -16.13
CA ALA A 370 18.46 16.23 -15.40
C ALA A 370 17.23 17.14 -15.31
N ARG A 371 17.19 17.96 -14.26
CA ARG A 371 16.12 18.88 -13.89
C ARG A 371 16.71 20.19 -13.40
N GLN A 372 15.92 21.25 -13.43
CA GLN A 372 16.31 22.57 -12.95
C GLN A 372 15.23 23.22 -12.09
N PHE A 373 15.64 24.00 -11.11
CA PHE A 373 14.81 25.02 -10.48
C PHE A 373 15.36 26.37 -10.92
N SER A 374 14.49 27.25 -11.43
CA SER A 374 14.93 28.47 -12.11
C SER A 374 14.33 29.70 -11.47
N GLY A 375 15.19 30.69 -11.20
CA GLY A 375 14.76 31.97 -10.66
C GLY A 375 14.00 32.84 -11.65
N THR A 376 13.49 33.93 -11.10
CA THR A 376 13.06 35.15 -11.80
C THR A 376 14.05 36.30 -11.57
N ALA A 377 15.05 36.09 -10.71
CA ALA A 377 16.10 37.05 -10.37
C ALA A 377 16.94 37.45 -11.60
N THR A 378 17.30 38.74 -11.64
CA THR A 378 18.29 39.30 -12.59
C THR A 378 19.40 40.09 -11.87
N ASN A 379 19.45 39.97 -10.54
CA ASN A 379 20.53 40.49 -9.71
C ASN A 379 21.69 39.48 -9.66
N ASN A 380 22.86 39.90 -9.19
CA ASN A 380 24.05 39.05 -9.11
C ASN A 380 24.07 38.18 -7.83
N ARG A 381 22.90 37.72 -7.36
CA ARG A 381 22.77 36.71 -6.30
C ARG A 381 22.45 35.36 -6.95
N VAL A 382 22.90 34.29 -6.30
CA VAL A 382 22.85 32.92 -6.84
C VAL A 382 21.93 32.07 -5.98
N THR A 383 20.90 31.48 -6.59
CA THR A 383 20.13 30.40 -5.96
C THR A 383 20.93 29.10 -6.09
N SER A 384 21.15 28.40 -4.97
CA SER A 384 22.11 27.29 -4.88
C SER A 384 21.55 26.09 -4.12
N GLY A 385 21.55 24.91 -4.75
CA GLY A 385 21.37 23.62 -4.08
C GLY A 385 22.69 23.21 -3.45
N GLN A 386 22.71 23.09 -2.11
CA GLN A 386 23.92 22.85 -1.34
C GLN A 386 24.12 21.36 -1.06
N SER A 387 23.04 20.65 -0.68
CA SER A 387 23.09 19.23 -0.34
C SER A 387 21.94 18.44 -0.98
N ILE A 388 22.19 17.14 -1.18
CA ILE A 388 21.28 16.19 -1.83
C ILE A 388 21.26 14.86 -1.09
N ALA A 389 20.06 14.33 -0.85
CA ALA A 389 19.85 13.00 -0.27
C ALA A 389 18.83 12.19 -1.09
N VAL A 390 18.86 10.86 -0.93
CA VAL A 390 17.97 9.93 -1.65
C VAL A 390 17.41 8.87 -0.70
N ASP A 391 16.09 8.60 -0.76
CA ASP A 391 15.46 7.56 0.06
C ASP A 391 15.49 6.16 -0.61
N ALA A 392 15.02 5.15 0.13
CA ALA A 392 14.91 3.77 -0.38
C ALA A 392 13.91 3.60 -1.54
N ASN A 393 13.06 4.59 -1.81
CA ASN A 393 12.13 4.63 -2.95
C ASN A 393 12.71 5.40 -4.16
N GLN A 394 13.94 5.91 -4.04
CA GLN A 394 14.60 6.82 -4.98
C GLN A 394 13.89 8.19 -5.13
N ASN A 395 13.18 8.65 -4.10
CA ASN A 395 12.82 10.06 -3.97
C ASN A 395 14.10 10.85 -3.66
N VAL A 396 14.27 12.00 -4.31
CA VAL A 396 15.45 12.86 -4.24
C VAL A 396 15.08 14.13 -3.50
N TYR A 397 15.86 14.46 -2.47
CA TYR A 397 15.67 15.60 -1.60
C TYR A 397 16.84 16.55 -1.82
N THR A 398 16.56 17.78 -2.26
CA THR A 398 17.58 18.82 -2.48
C THR A 398 17.25 20.01 -1.60
N ALA A 399 18.23 20.44 -0.80
CA ALA A 399 18.11 21.61 0.06
C ALA A 399 19.20 22.65 -0.27
N GLY A 400 18.93 23.90 0.06
CA GLY A 400 19.81 25.00 -0.26
C GLY A 400 19.24 26.36 0.10
N GLY A 401 19.81 27.40 -0.52
CA GLY A 401 19.41 28.80 -0.33
C GLY A 401 18.97 29.43 -1.65
N PHE A 402 17.97 30.31 -1.60
CA PHE A 402 17.42 30.97 -2.78
C PHE A 402 17.04 32.44 -2.55
N VAL A 403 16.86 33.16 -3.66
CA VAL A 403 16.61 34.61 -3.71
C VAL A 403 15.50 34.95 -4.71
N ASP A 404 14.74 36.00 -4.42
CA ASP A 404 13.56 36.42 -5.19
C ASP A 404 12.56 35.26 -5.41
N GLY A 405 11.83 35.25 -6.52
CA GLY A 405 10.92 34.15 -6.90
C GLY A 405 11.64 33.05 -7.68
N VAL A 406 11.43 31.79 -7.32
CA VAL A 406 11.98 30.59 -7.99
C VAL A 406 10.88 29.57 -8.24
N ASP A 407 10.84 28.98 -9.44
CA ASP A 407 9.96 27.86 -9.76
C ASP A 407 10.64 26.52 -9.44
N PHE A 408 9.97 25.71 -8.61
CA PHE A 408 10.45 24.41 -8.15
C PHE A 408 9.76 23.21 -8.82
N ASP A 409 8.82 23.41 -9.76
CA ASP A 409 8.31 22.32 -10.62
C ASP A 409 9.11 22.27 -11.95
N PRO A 410 10.05 21.31 -12.13
CA PRO A 410 10.85 21.20 -13.37
C PRO A 410 10.06 20.56 -14.53
N GLY A 411 8.74 20.37 -14.38
CA GLY A 411 7.85 19.79 -15.37
C GLY A 411 7.19 20.84 -16.27
N SER A 412 5.87 20.71 -16.43
CA SER A 412 5.03 21.65 -17.20
C SER A 412 3.95 22.32 -16.34
N GLY A 413 4.02 22.17 -15.02
CA GLY A 413 3.28 22.98 -14.08
C GLY A 413 4.09 24.22 -13.71
N THR A 414 3.75 24.82 -12.56
CA THR A 414 4.56 25.82 -11.89
C THR A 414 4.35 25.69 -10.38
N TYR A 415 5.42 25.79 -9.60
CA TYR A 415 5.39 25.83 -8.13
C TYR A 415 6.37 26.91 -7.65
N ASN A 416 5.89 28.16 -7.67
CA ASN A 416 6.71 29.32 -7.34
C ASN A 416 6.75 29.53 -5.83
N LEU A 417 7.97 29.55 -5.27
CA LEU A 417 8.26 30.07 -3.93
C LEU A 417 8.95 31.43 -4.08
N THR A 418 8.99 32.24 -3.02
CA THR A 418 9.61 33.58 -3.03
C THR A 418 10.33 33.82 -1.72
N SER A 419 11.56 34.34 -1.77
CA SER A 419 12.33 34.67 -0.56
C SER A 419 11.68 35.83 0.21
N LEU A 420 11.75 35.78 1.54
CA LEU A 420 11.27 36.81 2.46
C LEU A 420 12.37 37.82 2.85
N GLY A 421 13.64 37.48 2.62
CA GLY A 421 14.79 38.32 2.93
C GLY A 421 15.91 38.27 1.89
N GLU A 422 17.15 38.26 2.38
CA GLU A 422 18.36 38.34 1.57
C GLU A 422 18.68 37.01 0.87
N TRP A 423 18.51 35.91 1.61
CA TRP A 423 18.60 34.51 1.20
C TRP A 423 17.59 33.74 2.08
N ASP A 424 16.78 32.88 1.49
CA ASP A 424 15.84 32.00 2.19
C ASP A 424 16.18 30.53 1.96
N ILE A 425 15.81 29.67 2.89
CA ILE A 425 15.98 28.21 2.79
C ILE A 425 14.94 27.63 1.83
N PHE A 426 15.37 26.71 0.95
CA PHE A 426 14.44 25.79 0.30
C PHE A 426 14.72 24.32 0.65
N ILE A 427 13.66 23.52 0.62
CA ILE A 427 13.73 22.06 0.50
C ILE A 427 12.81 21.67 -0.66
N SER A 428 13.32 20.90 -1.61
CA SER A 428 12.57 20.36 -2.75
C SER A 428 12.61 18.84 -2.75
N VAL A 429 11.53 18.22 -3.24
CA VAL A 429 11.40 16.76 -3.38
C VAL A 429 11.01 16.41 -4.81
N LEU A 430 11.83 15.57 -5.45
CA LEU A 430 11.54 14.95 -6.73
C LEU A 430 11.35 13.44 -6.55
N ASN A 431 10.50 12.81 -7.36
CA ASN A 431 10.42 11.34 -7.40
C ASN A 431 11.53 10.72 -8.25
N SER A 432 11.61 9.38 -8.28
CA SER A 432 12.67 8.62 -8.95
C SER A 432 12.85 8.84 -10.46
N ALA A 433 11.83 9.43 -11.12
CA ALA A 433 11.85 9.85 -12.52
C ALA A 433 12.05 11.38 -12.69
N GLY A 434 12.44 12.09 -11.62
CA GLY A 434 12.74 13.51 -11.60
C GLY A 434 11.50 14.41 -11.73
N ASN A 435 10.30 13.94 -11.38
CA ASN A 435 9.10 14.78 -11.42
C ASN A 435 8.85 15.41 -10.05
N PHE A 436 8.28 16.62 -10.04
CA PHE A 436 7.92 17.34 -8.83
C PHE A 436 7.03 16.52 -7.87
N VAL A 437 7.33 16.60 -6.58
CA VAL A 437 6.48 16.06 -5.50
C VAL A 437 6.00 17.19 -4.59
N THR A 438 6.93 17.96 -4.03
CA THR A 438 6.65 19.13 -3.17
C THR A 438 7.91 20.00 -3.04
N ALA A 439 7.74 21.26 -2.64
CA ALA A 439 8.83 22.11 -2.18
C ALA A 439 8.32 23.00 -1.04
N LYS A 440 9.24 23.48 -0.19
CA LYS A 440 8.95 24.34 0.96
C LYS A 440 10.02 25.43 1.07
N GLN A 441 9.58 26.64 1.40
CA GLN A 441 10.45 27.76 1.78
C GLN A 441 10.39 27.92 3.31
N MET A 442 11.48 28.38 3.90
CA MET A 442 11.59 28.87 5.28
C MET A 442 12.59 30.03 5.30
N GLY A 443 12.42 30.97 6.22
CA GLY A 443 13.29 32.15 6.32
C GLY A 443 12.55 33.38 6.81
N GLY A 444 13.25 34.51 6.84
CA GLY A 444 12.72 35.82 7.18
C GLY A 444 13.53 36.93 6.52
N PRO A 445 13.59 38.16 7.06
CA PRO A 445 14.33 39.27 6.46
C PRO A 445 15.86 39.13 6.45
N GLY A 446 16.41 38.00 6.92
CA GLY A 446 17.86 37.77 7.07
C GLY A 446 18.50 37.04 5.89
N ILE A 447 19.69 36.51 6.16
CA ILE A 447 20.34 35.41 5.42
C ILE A 447 20.04 34.12 6.17
N ASP A 448 19.24 33.25 5.56
CA ASP A 448 18.85 31.95 6.08
C ASP A 448 19.11 30.88 5.00
N ASN A 449 19.83 29.80 5.33
CA ASN A 449 20.35 28.88 4.31
C ASN A 449 20.44 27.44 4.83
N ALA A 450 20.01 26.45 4.03
CA ALA A 450 20.27 25.04 4.33
C ALA A 450 21.58 24.60 3.68
N LEU A 451 22.50 24.04 4.47
CA LEU A 451 23.78 23.53 3.99
C LEU A 451 23.77 22.00 3.86
N GLU A 452 23.01 21.29 4.70
CA GLU A 452 22.90 19.83 4.66
C GLU A 452 21.42 19.37 4.69
N VAL A 453 21.11 18.32 3.93
CA VAL A 453 19.89 17.52 4.07
C VAL A 453 20.23 16.03 4.15
N THR A 454 19.59 15.31 5.09
CA THR A 454 19.70 13.85 5.15
C THR A 454 18.33 13.19 5.36
N VAL A 455 18.21 11.91 4.99
CA VAL A 455 17.00 11.11 5.19
C VAL A 455 17.32 9.93 6.10
N ALA A 456 16.77 9.95 7.31
CA ALA A 456 16.93 8.86 8.26
C ALA A 456 16.16 7.59 7.81
N SER A 457 16.56 6.43 8.31
CA SER A 457 16.00 5.11 7.96
C SER A 457 14.48 4.97 8.13
N GLY A 458 13.86 5.80 8.99
CA GLY A 458 12.41 5.89 9.18
C GLY A 458 11.66 6.83 8.22
N GLY A 459 12.33 7.39 7.19
CA GLY A 459 11.74 8.34 6.25
C GLY A 459 11.59 9.77 6.78
N ALA A 460 12.13 10.07 7.97
CA ALA A 460 12.22 11.43 8.49
C ALA A 460 13.41 12.15 7.83
N ILE A 461 13.17 13.36 7.34
CA ILE A 461 14.17 14.20 6.70
C ILE A 461 14.66 15.22 7.73
N TYR A 462 15.97 15.43 7.81
CA TYR A 462 16.57 16.44 8.66
C TYR A 462 17.36 17.43 7.81
N VAL A 463 17.25 18.72 8.14
CA VAL A 463 17.92 19.82 7.44
C VAL A 463 18.55 20.74 8.47
N THR A 464 19.75 21.23 8.16
CA THR A 464 20.48 22.18 9.03
C THR A 464 21.22 23.23 8.22
N GLY A 465 21.55 24.33 8.88
CA GLY A 465 22.38 25.40 8.36
C GLY A 465 22.28 26.64 9.26
N PRO A 466 22.89 27.76 8.85
CA PRO A 466 22.79 29.03 9.56
C PRO A 466 21.50 29.79 9.22
N PHE A 467 21.03 30.58 10.19
CA PHE A 467 19.99 31.60 10.01
C PHE A 467 20.37 32.88 10.76
N THR A 468 19.73 34.00 10.45
CA THR A 468 20.06 35.31 11.05
C THR A 468 18.81 36.14 11.36
N SER A 469 18.94 37.08 12.28
CA SER A 469 17.85 37.98 12.70
C SER A 469 16.63 37.21 13.24
N SER A 470 15.57 37.04 12.43
CA SER A 470 14.41 36.21 12.74
C SER A 470 13.96 35.46 11.50
N ALA A 471 13.83 34.14 11.58
CA ALA A 471 13.47 33.28 10.45
C ALA A 471 12.24 32.44 10.79
N ASP A 472 11.26 32.36 9.88
CA ASP A 472 10.09 31.53 10.05
C ASP A 472 10.27 30.15 9.42
N PHE A 473 10.01 29.12 10.20
CA PHE A 473 10.16 27.73 9.78
C PHE A 473 8.83 27.04 9.51
N ASP A 474 7.67 27.65 9.81
CA ASP A 474 6.36 27.09 9.44
C ASP A 474 6.14 27.24 7.91
N PRO A 475 6.08 26.15 7.12
CA PRO A 475 5.90 26.23 5.67
C PRO A 475 4.44 26.53 5.26
N CYS A 476 3.56 26.85 6.23
CA CYS A 476 2.14 27.05 6.05
C CYS A 476 1.66 28.39 6.66
N PRO A 477 0.38 28.76 6.53
CA PRO A 477 -0.18 29.99 7.12
C PRO A 477 -0.23 29.98 8.67
N GLY A 478 0.94 30.09 9.28
CA GLY A 478 1.23 30.23 10.70
C GLY A 478 2.56 30.95 10.87
N ASN A 479 3.10 30.97 12.08
CA ASN A 479 4.42 31.54 12.36
C ASN A 479 5.10 30.69 13.43
N TYR A 480 6.20 30.02 13.06
CA TYR A 480 7.16 29.43 13.98
C TYR A 480 8.50 30.15 13.79
N THR A 481 8.49 31.42 14.19
CA THR A 481 9.63 32.31 14.07
C THR A 481 10.67 31.99 15.13
N LEU A 482 11.84 31.53 14.69
CA LEU A 482 13.07 31.47 15.48
C LEU A 482 13.80 32.81 15.41
N VAL A 483 14.62 33.10 16.41
CA VAL A 483 15.31 34.39 16.54
C VAL A 483 16.75 34.17 16.97
N SER A 484 17.68 34.76 16.23
CA SER A 484 19.12 34.70 16.53
C SER A 484 19.45 35.52 17.78
N GLY A 485 20.35 34.99 18.62
CA GLY A 485 20.91 35.71 19.77
C GLY A 485 21.92 36.79 19.38
N GLY A 486 22.56 36.63 18.21
CA GLY A 486 23.41 37.63 17.58
C GLY A 486 24.49 37.00 16.69
N GLY A 487 24.55 37.45 15.43
CA GLY A 487 25.38 36.84 14.39
C GLY A 487 24.58 35.85 13.56
N TYR A 488 25.22 34.75 13.18
CA TYR A 488 24.56 33.53 12.72
C TYR A 488 24.29 32.59 13.90
N ASP A 489 23.08 32.05 14.00
CA ASP A 489 22.82 30.85 14.83
C ASP A 489 22.47 29.68 13.90
N PHE A 490 22.70 28.45 14.35
CA PHE A 490 22.33 27.26 13.58
C PHE A 490 20.88 26.84 13.86
N PHE A 491 20.20 26.24 12.88
CA PHE A 491 18.93 25.53 13.08
C PHE A 491 19.07 24.04 12.78
N ILE A 492 18.23 23.19 13.40
CA ILE A 492 17.99 21.81 13.00
C ILE A 492 16.48 21.63 12.83
N ALA A 493 16.03 21.35 11.60
CA ALA A 493 14.62 21.13 11.27
C ALA A 493 14.37 19.65 10.94
N LYS A 494 13.27 19.08 11.46
CA LYS A 494 12.83 17.71 11.15
C LYS A 494 11.51 17.72 10.40
N PHE A 495 11.50 17.16 9.20
CA PHE A 495 10.29 16.92 8.41
C PHE A 495 9.92 15.44 8.44
N ALA A 496 8.68 15.14 8.81
CA ALA A 496 8.18 13.77 8.85
C ALA A 496 6.65 13.75 8.80
N SER A 497 6.05 12.66 8.31
CA SER A 497 4.61 12.50 8.41
C SER A 497 4.16 12.25 9.85
N PRO A 498 2.97 12.75 10.25
CA PRO A 498 2.35 12.41 11.52
C PRO A 498 2.04 10.92 11.64
N VAL A 499 2.00 10.44 12.89
CA VAL A 499 1.37 9.16 13.23
C VAL A 499 0.53 9.34 14.51
N VAL A 500 -0.68 8.78 14.52
CA VAL A 500 -1.54 8.66 15.70
C VAL A 500 -2.01 7.23 15.92
N THR A 501 -1.88 6.74 17.15
CA THR A 501 -2.46 5.46 17.58
C THR A 501 -3.34 5.69 18.80
N ILE A 502 -4.34 4.83 19.02
CA ILE A 502 -5.25 4.93 20.16
C ILE A 502 -5.33 3.63 20.96
N SER A 503 -5.56 3.79 22.26
CA SER A 503 -5.86 2.73 23.22
C SER A 503 -7.15 3.07 23.97
N ALA A 504 -7.80 2.06 24.57
CA ALA A 504 -9.01 2.22 25.38
C ALA A 504 -8.81 1.57 26.76
N SER A 505 -9.43 2.15 27.79
CA SER A 505 -9.38 1.61 29.17
C SER A 505 -10.10 0.25 29.31
N THR A 506 -11.04 -0.05 28.41
CA THR A 506 -11.67 -1.35 28.21
C THR A 506 -12.31 -1.40 26.82
N THR A 507 -12.45 -2.60 26.25
CA THR A 507 -13.22 -2.84 25.01
C THR A 507 -14.65 -3.34 25.26
N SER A 508 -15.03 -3.56 26.52
CA SER A 508 -16.35 -4.03 26.92
C SER A 508 -16.88 -3.21 28.11
N ILE A 509 -18.09 -2.68 27.99
CA ILE A 509 -18.76 -1.86 29.01
C ILE A 509 -20.24 -2.26 29.18
N CYS A 510 -20.79 -1.90 30.34
CA CYS A 510 -22.24 -1.84 30.51
C CYS A 510 -22.79 -0.57 29.86
N SER A 511 -24.01 -0.64 29.30
CA SER A 511 -24.71 0.54 28.78
C SER A 511 -24.78 1.65 29.82
N GLY A 512 -24.25 2.83 29.47
CA GLY A 512 -24.15 4.01 30.33
C GLY A 512 -22.85 4.15 31.14
N ASN A 513 -21.98 3.13 31.20
CA ASN A 513 -20.68 3.24 31.86
C ASN A 513 -19.67 4.00 31.00
N PRO A 514 -18.74 4.79 31.59
CA PRO A 514 -17.73 5.50 30.83
C PRO A 514 -16.63 4.56 30.34
N VAL A 515 -16.18 4.77 29.10
CA VAL A 515 -14.89 4.30 28.58
C VAL A 515 -14.02 5.52 28.24
N THR A 516 -12.72 5.42 28.51
CA THR A 516 -11.73 6.44 28.19
C THR A 516 -10.79 5.90 27.11
N PHE A 517 -10.61 6.69 26.05
CA PHE A 517 -9.62 6.47 25.01
C PHE A 517 -8.46 7.44 25.20
N THR A 518 -7.26 6.99 24.88
CA THR A 518 -6.02 7.79 24.92
C THR A 518 -5.32 7.71 23.58
N ALA A 519 -4.96 8.85 23.01
CA ALA A 519 -4.16 8.94 21.80
C ALA A 519 -2.66 9.05 22.15
N VAL A 520 -1.84 8.35 21.38
CA VAL A 520 -0.38 8.49 21.37
C VAL A 520 0.02 8.98 19.98
N VAL A 521 0.75 10.09 19.94
CA VAL A 521 1.15 10.78 18.70
C VAL A 521 2.66 10.82 18.55
N THR A 522 3.16 10.75 17.33
CA THR A 522 4.55 11.08 16.97
C THR A 522 4.57 11.96 15.72
N ASN A 523 5.62 12.78 15.58
CA ASN A 523 5.72 13.82 14.55
C ASN A 523 4.46 14.71 14.51
N GLN A 524 4.02 15.19 15.68
CA GLN A 524 2.72 15.84 15.87
C GLN A 524 2.56 17.20 15.17
N GLY A 525 3.62 17.73 14.56
CA GLY A 525 3.64 19.07 13.98
C GLY A 525 3.73 20.18 15.03
N LEU A 526 3.60 21.42 14.57
CA LEU A 526 3.71 22.61 15.41
C LEU A 526 2.38 22.95 16.10
N SER A 527 1.24 22.68 15.45
CA SER A 527 -0.10 23.04 15.93
C SER A 527 -1.10 21.85 15.99
N PRO A 528 -0.75 20.72 16.64
CA PRO A 528 -1.55 19.49 16.62
C PRO A 528 -3.00 19.65 17.09
N VAL A 529 -3.93 19.26 16.23
CA VAL A 529 -5.35 19.07 16.55
C VAL A 529 -5.72 17.60 16.46
N LEU A 530 -6.13 17.02 17.58
CA LEU A 530 -6.71 15.67 17.65
C LEU A 530 -8.23 15.73 17.58
N GLN A 531 -8.82 15.06 16.59
CA GLN A 531 -10.26 14.95 16.36
C GLN A 531 -10.72 13.49 16.48
N TRP A 532 -11.34 13.17 17.62
CA TRP A 532 -11.96 11.87 17.85
C TRP A 532 -13.24 11.70 17.04
N LYS A 533 -13.47 10.48 16.54
CA LYS A 533 -14.64 10.12 15.74
C LYS A 533 -15.27 8.83 16.28
N VAL A 534 -16.61 8.79 16.30
CA VAL A 534 -17.41 7.58 16.54
C VAL A 534 -18.16 7.28 15.25
N ASN A 535 -17.97 6.08 14.70
CA ASN A 535 -18.52 5.65 13.41
C ASN A 535 -18.23 6.66 12.26
N GLY A 536 -17.07 7.31 12.30
CA GLY A 536 -16.65 8.36 11.35
C GLY A 536 -17.15 9.77 11.63
N VAL A 537 -18.06 9.98 12.60
CA VAL A 537 -18.62 11.29 12.97
C VAL A 537 -17.81 11.90 14.12
N ASN A 538 -17.45 13.18 13.99
CA ASN A 538 -16.69 13.93 15.01
C ASN A 538 -17.40 13.91 16.38
N ALA A 539 -16.68 13.50 17.43
CA ALA A 539 -17.25 13.24 18.76
C ALA A 539 -16.52 13.93 19.93
N GLY A 540 -15.26 14.35 19.76
CA GLY A 540 -14.49 15.05 20.79
C GLY A 540 -13.10 15.45 20.31
N THR A 541 -12.33 16.18 21.12
CA THR A 541 -10.97 16.63 20.81
C THR A 541 -10.01 16.48 21.99
N GLY A 542 -8.70 16.57 21.73
CA GLY A 542 -7.65 16.47 22.75
C GLY A 542 -7.01 15.07 22.85
N SER A 543 -6.04 14.92 23.75
CA SER A 543 -5.24 13.67 23.89
C SER A 543 -6.00 12.49 24.51
N THR A 544 -7.13 12.75 25.19
CA THR A 544 -8.04 11.70 25.67
C THR A 544 -9.49 12.03 25.34
N PHE A 545 -10.31 11.00 25.18
CA PHE A 545 -11.75 11.11 24.94
C PHE A 545 -12.48 10.15 25.88
N THR A 546 -13.38 10.66 26.72
CA THR A 546 -14.20 9.83 27.61
C THR A 546 -15.66 9.98 27.27
N THR A 547 -16.37 8.86 27.11
CA THR A 547 -17.80 8.84 26.77
C THR A 547 -18.54 7.69 27.43
N THR A 548 -19.83 7.92 27.72
CA THR A 548 -20.81 6.96 28.24
C THR A 548 -21.86 6.56 27.20
N SER A 549 -21.84 7.18 26.01
CA SER A 549 -22.95 7.17 25.04
C SER A 549 -22.74 6.24 23.84
N LEU A 550 -21.84 5.26 23.96
CA LEU A 550 -21.57 4.30 22.90
C LEU A 550 -22.62 3.18 22.87
N ASN A 551 -22.85 2.67 21.67
CA ASN A 551 -23.71 1.54 21.36
C ASN A 551 -22.86 0.31 21.06
N ASN A 552 -23.49 -0.86 21.06
CA ASN A 552 -22.79 -2.11 20.80
C ASN A 552 -22.27 -2.16 19.35
N ASN A 553 -20.97 -2.42 19.18
CA ASN A 553 -20.20 -2.35 17.94
C ASN A 553 -19.90 -0.93 17.41
N ASP A 554 -20.08 0.13 18.20
CA ASP A 554 -19.57 1.46 17.82
C ASP A 554 -18.03 1.40 17.67
N GLN A 555 -17.52 1.99 16.58
CA GLN A 555 -16.10 2.09 16.28
C GLN A 555 -15.58 3.49 16.58
N VAL A 556 -14.50 3.56 17.37
CA VAL A 556 -13.82 4.81 17.72
C VAL A 556 -12.47 4.89 17.01
N THR A 557 -12.19 6.04 16.40
CA THR A 557 -10.89 6.42 15.82
C THR A 557 -10.52 7.84 16.27
N CYS A 558 -9.27 8.23 16.10
CA CYS A 558 -8.84 9.62 16.19
C CYS A 558 -8.11 10.02 14.90
N VAL A 559 -8.30 11.28 14.49
CA VAL A 559 -7.54 11.91 13.39
C VAL A 559 -6.61 12.93 14.01
N LEU A 560 -5.32 12.83 13.70
CA LEU A 560 -4.32 13.86 13.99
C LEU A 560 -4.21 14.79 12.78
N ILE A 561 -4.21 16.09 13.04
CA ILE A 561 -4.01 17.16 12.07
C ILE A 561 -2.83 17.99 12.59
N THR A 562 -1.71 18.02 11.88
CA THR A 562 -0.44 18.59 12.39
C THR A 562 -0.44 20.11 12.37
N ASN A 563 -0.71 20.68 11.20
CA ASN A 563 -0.76 22.11 10.93
C ASN A 563 -2.07 22.39 10.17
N PRO A 564 -3.18 22.70 10.86
CA PRO A 564 -4.51 22.84 10.26
C PRO A 564 -4.66 24.08 9.35
N SER A 565 -3.65 24.95 9.31
CA SER A 565 -3.51 26.08 8.39
C SER A 565 -3.03 25.66 6.99
N CYS A 566 -2.26 24.58 6.88
CA CYS A 566 -1.83 24.01 5.60
C CYS A 566 -3.05 23.68 4.73
N THR A 567 -2.93 23.84 3.40
CA THR A 567 -4.01 23.56 2.45
C THR A 567 -3.49 22.70 1.29
N PRO A 568 -3.78 21.38 1.27
CA PRO A 568 -4.53 20.62 2.27
C PRO A 568 -3.76 20.49 3.61
N PRO A 569 -4.47 20.25 4.73
CA PRO A 569 -3.80 19.97 5.99
C PRO A 569 -3.23 18.55 5.99
N VAL A 570 -2.02 18.38 6.53
CA VAL A 570 -1.41 17.06 6.70
C VAL A 570 -2.08 16.34 7.87
N THR A 571 -2.47 15.07 7.67
CA THR A 571 -3.26 14.30 8.64
C THR A 571 -2.90 12.83 8.68
N ASP A 572 -3.08 12.19 9.84
CA ASP A 572 -3.11 10.73 9.99
C ASP A 572 -4.38 10.27 10.72
N THR A 573 -4.79 9.01 10.55
CA THR A 573 -5.98 8.40 11.17
C THR A 573 -5.62 7.08 11.87
N SER A 574 -5.96 7.02 13.16
CA SER A 574 -5.58 5.90 14.02
C SER A 574 -6.20 4.56 13.65
N ASN A 575 -5.65 3.50 14.25
CA ASN A 575 -6.37 2.23 14.43
C ASN A 575 -7.78 2.45 14.98
N ALA A 576 -8.72 1.60 14.57
CA ALA A 576 -10.11 1.63 15.05
C ALA A 576 -10.28 0.67 16.24
N ILE A 577 -10.95 1.13 17.30
CA ILE A 577 -11.36 0.31 18.44
C ILE A 577 -12.87 0.11 18.38
N THR A 578 -13.32 -1.14 18.31
CA THR A 578 -14.74 -1.49 18.40
C THR A 578 -15.11 -1.79 19.85
N ILE A 579 -16.20 -1.21 20.36
CA ILE A 579 -16.65 -1.41 21.75
C ILE A 579 -17.84 -2.36 21.82
N THR A 580 -17.78 -3.32 22.74
CA THR A 580 -18.92 -4.16 23.13
C THR A 580 -19.71 -3.44 24.23
N VAL A 581 -21.02 -3.28 24.05
CA VAL A 581 -21.90 -2.62 25.03
C VAL A 581 -23.00 -3.58 25.45
N GLU A 582 -22.89 -4.11 26.66
CA GLU A 582 -23.86 -5.06 27.22
C GLU A 582 -25.02 -4.30 27.91
N PRO A 583 -26.29 -4.73 27.73
CA PRO A 583 -27.43 -4.08 28.34
C PRO A 583 -27.44 -4.25 29.86
N SER A 584 -27.77 -3.17 30.55
CA SER A 584 -27.90 -3.09 32.01
C SER A 584 -29.37 -3.17 32.44
N GLY A 585 -29.67 -4.04 33.42
CA GLY A 585 -31.02 -4.21 33.95
C GLY A 585 -31.29 -5.59 34.54
N SER A 586 -32.14 -5.65 35.56
CA SER A 586 -32.59 -6.91 36.16
C SER A 586 -33.54 -7.66 35.20
N PRO A 587 -33.44 -9.00 35.07
CA PRO A 587 -34.37 -9.80 34.28
C PRO A 587 -35.73 -9.95 35.00
N SER A 588 -36.76 -10.32 34.24
CA SER A 588 -38.00 -10.90 34.79
C SER A 588 -38.55 -12.00 33.88
N VAL A 589 -39.42 -12.86 34.40
CA VAL A 589 -40.02 -13.96 33.63
C VAL A 589 -41.40 -14.33 34.18
N THR A 590 -42.33 -14.66 33.29
CA THR A 590 -43.63 -15.29 33.63
C THR A 590 -43.83 -16.55 32.79
N ILE A 591 -44.73 -17.44 33.23
CA ILE A 591 -45.11 -18.66 32.50
C ILE A 591 -46.62 -18.79 32.32
N SER A 592 -47.04 -19.42 31.22
CA SER A 592 -48.44 -19.73 30.90
C SER A 592 -48.59 -21.13 30.29
N THR A 593 -49.81 -21.67 30.31
CA THR A 593 -50.22 -22.90 29.61
C THR A 593 -51.69 -22.79 29.18
N ALA A 594 -52.14 -23.64 28.25
CA ALA A 594 -53.48 -23.58 27.66
C ALA A 594 -54.57 -24.28 28.51
N THR A 595 -54.21 -25.27 29.33
CA THR A 595 -55.15 -26.08 30.13
C THR A 595 -54.52 -26.49 31.46
N THR A 596 -55.28 -26.40 32.56
CA THR A 596 -54.87 -26.90 33.88
C THR A 596 -55.50 -28.25 34.27
N THR A 597 -56.41 -28.79 33.46
CA THR A 597 -57.06 -30.09 33.70
C THR A 597 -56.87 -30.99 32.49
N VAL A 598 -56.29 -32.18 32.68
CA VAL A 598 -55.96 -33.14 31.61
C VAL A 598 -56.20 -34.60 32.03
N CYS A 599 -56.07 -35.56 31.10
CA CYS A 599 -55.98 -36.98 31.44
C CYS A 599 -54.52 -37.41 31.65
N THR A 600 -54.30 -38.46 32.44
CA THR A 600 -52.95 -39.02 32.70
C THR A 600 -52.21 -39.32 31.40
N GLY A 601 -51.00 -38.78 31.24
CA GLY A 601 -50.17 -38.97 30.05
C GLY A 601 -50.43 -37.99 28.90
N MET A 602 -51.37 -37.05 29.00
CA MET A 602 -51.46 -35.95 28.03
C MET A 602 -50.31 -34.95 28.22
N PRO A 603 -49.60 -34.53 27.15
CA PRO A 603 -48.55 -33.53 27.25
C PRO A 603 -49.13 -32.13 27.50
N VAL A 604 -48.52 -31.41 28.43
CA VAL A 604 -48.82 -30.01 28.75
C VAL A 604 -47.58 -29.17 28.46
N THR A 605 -47.74 -28.10 27.69
CA THR A 605 -46.68 -27.16 27.33
C THR A 605 -46.78 -25.90 28.16
N PHE A 606 -45.65 -25.47 28.70
CA PHE A 606 -45.45 -24.21 29.40
C PHE A 606 -44.51 -23.33 28.56
N ASN A 607 -44.87 -22.05 28.41
CA ASN A 607 -44.07 -21.07 27.68
C ASN A 607 -43.58 -19.98 28.63
N ALA A 608 -42.30 -19.65 28.57
CA ALA A 608 -41.71 -18.55 29.33
C ALA A 608 -41.76 -17.24 28.51
N ALA A 609 -42.18 -16.16 29.16
CA ALA A 609 -42.15 -14.80 28.63
C ALA A 609 -41.14 -13.96 29.44
N PRO A 610 -39.89 -13.82 28.96
CA PRO A 610 -38.83 -13.07 29.65
C PRO A 610 -38.86 -11.58 29.30
N VAL A 611 -38.34 -10.75 30.21
CA VAL A 611 -37.96 -9.35 29.97
C VAL A 611 -36.52 -9.15 30.43
N ASN A 612 -35.74 -8.35 29.71
CA ASN A 612 -34.29 -8.16 29.91
C ASN A 612 -33.50 -9.48 30.06
N PRO A 613 -33.59 -10.44 29.12
CA PRO A 613 -32.90 -11.73 29.22
C PRO A 613 -31.37 -11.67 28.99
N GLY A 614 -30.85 -10.58 28.44
CA GLY A 614 -29.51 -10.54 27.84
C GLY A 614 -29.45 -11.25 26.48
N ASN A 615 -28.24 -11.32 25.90
CA ASN A 615 -28.02 -11.85 24.55
C ASN A 615 -28.16 -13.39 24.45
N THR A 616 -27.93 -14.14 25.54
CA THR A 616 -27.92 -15.61 25.57
C THR A 616 -28.50 -16.17 26.90
N PRO A 617 -29.78 -15.90 27.22
CA PRO A 617 -30.40 -16.33 28.48
C PRO A 617 -30.38 -17.83 28.72
N VAL A 618 -30.24 -18.22 29.99
CA VAL A 618 -30.41 -19.61 30.44
C VAL A 618 -31.71 -19.74 31.22
N TYR A 619 -32.56 -20.68 30.83
CA TYR A 619 -33.77 -21.04 31.57
C TYR A 619 -33.49 -22.31 32.39
N GLN A 620 -34.14 -22.49 33.53
CA GLN A 620 -34.14 -23.73 34.30
C GLN A 620 -35.55 -24.00 34.81
N TRP A 621 -36.25 -24.92 34.15
CA TRP A 621 -37.61 -25.31 34.55
C TRP A 621 -37.56 -26.20 35.80
N GLN A 622 -38.63 -26.14 36.59
CA GLN A 622 -38.79 -26.96 37.79
C GLN A 622 -40.21 -27.49 37.92
N VAL A 623 -40.33 -28.77 38.29
CA VAL A 623 -41.58 -29.42 38.71
C VAL A 623 -41.44 -29.76 40.20
N ASN A 624 -42.36 -29.30 41.03
CA ASN A 624 -42.32 -29.44 42.50
C ASN A 624 -40.98 -28.98 43.14
N GLY A 625 -40.27 -28.05 42.48
CA GLY A 625 -38.96 -27.54 42.89
C GLY A 625 -37.75 -28.33 42.37
N ILE A 626 -37.94 -29.48 41.71
CA ILE A 626 -36.87 -30.28 41.10
C ILE A 626 -36.64 -29.84 39.65
N ASN A 627 -35.38 -29.68 39.25
CA ASN A 627 -35.01 -29.25 37.90
C ASN A 627 -35.49 -30.24 36.81
N ALA A 628 -36.04 -29.69 35.72
CA ALA A 628 -36.60 -30.42 34.59
C ALA A 628 -36.37 -29.69 33.26
N GLY A 629 -36.65 -30.37 32.15
CA GLY A 629 -36.56 -29.80 30.80
C GLY A 629 -35.14 -29.67 30.25
N THR A 630 -35.00 -28.89 29.18
CA THR A 630 -33.77 -28.74 28.37
C THR A 630 -33.24 -27.30 28.35
N ASN A 631 -33.55 -26.53 29.38
CA ASN A 631 -33.12 -25.13 29.58
C ASN A 631 -33.53 -24.16 28.44
N ALA A 632 -34.59 -24.51 27.70
CA ALA A 632 -35.19 -23.73 26.62
C ALA A 632 -36.30 -22.76 27.13
N PRO A 633 -36.73 -21.76 26.32
CA PRO A 633 -37.85 -20.86 26.66
C PRO A 633 -39.25 -21.54 26.70
N SER A 634 -39.33 -22.84 26.44
CA SER A 634 -40.54 -23.65 26.64
C SER A 634 -40.20 -25.01 27.26
N PHE A 635 -41.19 -25.60 27.93
CA PHE A 635 -41.09 -26.91 28.55
C PHE A 635 -42.39 -27.67 28.34
N THR A 636 -42.30 -28.88 27.78
CA THR A 636 -43.45 -29.77 27.56
C THR A 636 -43.22 -31.07 28.34
N THR A 637 -44.23 -31.52 29.08
CA THR A 637 -44.18 -32.81 29.78
C THR A 637 -45.56 -33.46 29.85
N SER A 638 -45.60 -34.79 29.76
CA SER A 638 -46.77 -35.64 29.95
C SER A 638 -46.75 -36.41 31.28
N THR A 639 -45.70 -36.25 32.09
CA THR A 639 -45.47 -37.03 33.31
C THR A 639 -46.08 -36.41 34.58
N LEU A 640 -46.88 -35.35 34.43
CA LEU A 640 -47.43 -34.61 35.56
C LEU A 640 -48.50 -35.44 36.28
N ALA A 641 -48.40 -35.50 37.60
CA ALA A 641 -49.40 -36.04 38.50
C ALA A 641 -50.45 -34.98 38.86
N ASN A 642 -51.56 -35.44 39.45
CA ASN A 642 -52.58 -34.54 39.98
C ASN A 642 -52.01 -33.73 41.17
N ASN A 643 -52.15 -32.41 41.11
CA ASN A 643 -51.58 -31.38 41.99
C ASN A 643 -50.08 -31.05 41.78
N ASP A 644 -49.42 -31.53 40.71
CA ASP A 644 -48.05 -31.09 40.39
C ASP A 644 -47.98 -29.58 40.08
N VAL A 645 -46.88 -28.94 40.49
CA VAL A 645 -46.65 -27.49 40.37
C VAL A 645 -45.42 -27.20 39.50
N VAL A 646 -45.58 -26.37 38.47
CA VAL A 646 -44.51 -26.01 37.51
C VAL A 646 -44.11 -24.53 37.65
N ARG A 647 -42.80 -24.24 37.54
CA ARG A 647 -42.21 -22.87 37.47
C ARG A 647 -40.91 -22.86 36.64
N VAL A 648 -40.34 -21.68 36.36
CA VAL A 648 -39.02 -21.52 35.73
C VAL A 648 -38.16 -20.47 36.46
N LEU A 649 -36.86 -20.72 36.51
CA LEU A 649 -35.81 -19.76 36.86
C LEU A 649 -35.14 -19.27 35.57
N LEU A 650 -34.98 -17.97 35.39
CA LEU A 650 -34.25 -17.32 34.30
C LEU A 650 -32.94 -16.76 34.86
N THR A 651 -31.83 -16.97 34.14
CA THR A 651 -30.53 -16.33 34.35
C THR A 651 -30.19 -15.46 33.14
N ASN A 652 -29.91 -14.18 33.39
CA ASN A 652 -29.44 -13.24 32.38
C ASN A 652 -27.95 -13.48 32.07
N SER A 653 -27.58 -13.41 30.80
CA SER A 653 -26.21 -13.61 30.30
C SER A 653 -25.31 -12.37 30.42
N SER A 654 -25.88 -11.18 30.56
CA SER A 654 -25.15 -9.92 30.73
C SER A 654 -24.48 -9.87 32.10
N ALA A 655 -23.16 -9.63 32.12
CA ALA A 655 -22.42 -9.36 33.36
C ALA A 655 -22.89 -8.09 34.09
N CYS A 656 -23.70 -7.26 33.43
CA CYS A 656 -24.27 -6.02 33.95
C CYS A 656 -25.66 -6.22 34.60
N ALA A 657 -26.15 -7.46 34.69
CA ALA A 657 -27.44 -7.78 35.29
C ALA A 657 -27.34 -7.95 36.81
N SER A 658 -28.10 -7.16 37.58
CA SER A 658 -28.15 -7.27 39.04
C SER A 658 -29.60 -7.11 39.57
N PRO A 659 -30.14 -8.08 40.32
CA PRO A 659 -29.68 -9.47 40.37
C PRO A 659 -29.68 -10.08 38.95
N ASN A 660 -28.83 -11.07 38.70
CA ASN A 660 -28.73 -11.72 37.39
C ASN A 660 -29.79 -12.82 37.15
N THR A 661 -30.72 -13.03 38.09
CA THR A 661 -31.72 -14.11 38.04
C THR A 661 -33.14 -13.65 38.41
N ALA A 662 -34.15 -14.33 37.87
CA ALA A 662 -35.56 -14.11 38.18
C ALA A 662 -36.37 -15.43 38.16
N THR A 663 -37.36 -15.57 39.04
CA THR A 663 -38.24 -16.76 39.10
C THR A 663 -39.66 -16.40 38.68
N SER A 664 -40.35 -17.30 37.96
CA SER A 664 -41.71 -17.08 37.47
C SER A 664 -42.80 -17.30 38.54
N ASN A 665 -44.03 -16.95 38.16
CA ASN A 665 -45.24 -17.54 38.75
C ASN A 665 -45.24 -19.08 38.68
N SER A 666 -46.09 -19.71 39.48
CA SER A 666 -46.29 -21.17 39.51
C SER A 666 -47.64 -21.55 38.92
N ILE A 667 -47.76 -22.75 38.34
CA ILE A 667 -49.02 -23.31 37.79
C ILE A 667 -49.23 -24.72 38.33
N THR A 668 -50.43 -25.01 38.85
CA THR A 668 -50.82 -26.31 39.42
C THR A 668 -51.74 -27.09 38.47
N MET A 669 -51.53 -28.40 38.34
CA MET A 669 -52.26 -29.27 37.41
C MET A 669 -53.29 -30.18 38.08
N GLN A 670 -54.35 -30.53 37.34
CA GLN A 670 -55.33 -31.57 37.65
C GLN A 670 -55.28 -32.68 36.60
N VAL A 671 -55.26 -33.95 37.02
CA VAL A 671 -54.96 -35.09 36.14
C VAL A 671 -55.88 -36.28 36.45
N GLY A 672 -56.72 -36.66 35.48
CA GLY A 672 -57.74 -37.72 35.63
C GLY A 672 -57.40 -39.05 34.93
N SER A 673 -57.93 -40.16 35.47
CA SER A 673 -57.64 -41.52 35.01
C SER A 673 -58.65 -42.04 33.97
N GLY A 674 -58.26 -42.04 32.69
CA GLY A 674 -59.01 -42.68 31.59
C GLY A 674 -58.11 -42.94 30.37
N ALA A 675 -58.36 -44.03 29.66
CA ALA A 675 -57.62 -44.35 28.43
C ALA A 675 -58.27 -43.64 27.23
N ILE A 676 -57.48 -42.84 26.51
CA ILE A 676 -57.98 -41.91 25.50
C ILE A 676 -58.12 -42.62 24.13
N PRO A 677 -59.27 -42.51 23.43
CA PRO A 677 -59.38 -42.91 22.03
C PRO A 677 -58.47 -42.06 21.15
N SER A 678 -57.97 -42.63 20.06
CA SER A 678 -57.19 -41.88 19.07
C SER A 678 -57.35 -42.46 17.67
N ILE A 679 -57.05 -41.62 16.67
CA ILE A 679 -56.94 -42.00 15.27
C ILE A 679 -55.51 -41.70 14.82
N ARG A 680 -54.82 -42.68 14.24
CA ARG A 680 -53.49 -42.52 13.67
C ARG A 680 -53.56 -42.70 12.16
N LEU A 681 -52.90 -41.84 11.40
CA LEU A 681 -52.80 -42.00 9.95
C LEU A 681 -51.56 -42.82 9.58
N SER A 682 -51.70 -43.69 8.59
CA SER A 682 -50.61 -44.22 7.78
C SER A 682 -50.68 -43.59 6.38
N VAL A 683 -49.54 -43.47 5.70
CA VAL A 683 -49.42 -42.78 4.41
C VAL A 683 -48.43 -43.49 3.51
N SER A 684 -48.66 -43.49 2.19
CA SER A 684 -47.77 -44.12 1.20
C SER A 684 -46.40 -43.45 1.14
N ALA A 685 -46.37 -42.12 1.22
CA ALA A 685 -45.18 -41.31 1.46
C ALA A 685 -45.61 -39.94 2.03
N ASN A 686 -45.03 -39.50 3.14
CA ASN A 686 -45.27 -38.16 3.70
C ASN A 686 -44.50 -37.05 2.95
N SER A 687 -43.55 -37.40 2.09
CA SER A 687 -42.75 -36.44 1.36
C SER A 687 -42.32 -36.94 -0.01
N VAL A 688 -42.70 -36.18 -1.05
CA VAL A 688 -42.66 -36.58 -2.46
C VAL A 688 -42.12 -35.45 -3.34
N CYS A 689 -41.78 -35.75 -4.58
CA CYS A 689 -41.51 -34.73 -5.61
C CYS A 689 -42.82 -34.27 -6.28
N PRO A 690 -42.85 -33.10 -6.94
CA PRO A 690 -44.05 -32.60 -7.61
C PRO A 690 -44.67 -33.62 -8.59
N GLY A 691 -46.00 -33.79 -8.52
CA GLY A 691 -46.76 -34.67 -9.42
C GLY A 691 -46.84 -36.15 -9.02
N VAL A 692 -46.27 -36.55 -7.88
CA VAL A 692 -46.42 -37.92 -7.35
C VAL A 692 -47.65 -38.00 -6.42
N PRO A 693 -48.59 -38.95 -6.64
CA PRO A 693 -49.80 -39.08 -5.82
C PRO A 693 -49.51 -39.68 -4.44
N VAL A 694 -50.30 -39.26 -3.43
CA VAL A 694 -50.14 -39.69 -2.03
C VAL A 694 -51.45 -40.30 -1.51
N THR A 695 -51.37 -41.48 -0.88
CA THR A 695 -52.52 -42.18 -0.28
C THR A 695 -52.39 -42.25 1.24
N PHE A 696 -53.49 -41.98 1.94
CA PHE A 696 -53.61 -41.91 3.40
C PHE A 696 -54.65 -42.93 3.88
N THR A 697 -54.39 -43.57 5.02
CA THR A 697 -55.27 -44.56 5.65
C THR A 697 -55.46 -44.25 7.12
N ALA A 698 -56.70 -44.27 7.61
CA ALA A 698 -57.11 -43.97 8.97
C ALA A 698 -57.19 -45.25 9.83
N ASN A 699 -56.47 -45.27 10.96
CA ASN A 699 -56.37 -46.42 11.86
C ASN A 699 -56.92 -46.02 13.27
N PRO A 700 -58.09 -46.52 13.68
CA PRO A 700 -58.64 -46.29 15.02
C PRO A 700 -57.87 -47.05 16.11
N ILE A 701 -57.70 -46.44 17.28
CA ILE A 701 -57.15 -47.05 18.50
C ILE A 701 -58.05 -46.68 19.68
N ASN A 702 -58.52 -47.67 20.44
CA ASN A 702 -59.45 -47.50 21.58
C ASN A 702 -60.75 -46.75 21.24
N ALA A 703 -61.16 -46.71 19.97
CA ALA A 703 -62.42 -46.15 19.54
C ALA A 703 -63.62 -47.01 19.99
N GLY A 704 -64.77 -46.39 20.19
CA GLY A 704 -66.03 -47.09 20.45
C GLY A 704 -66.55 -47.83 19.21
N PRO A 705 -67.60 -48.67 19.36
CA PRO A 705 -68.12 -49.50 18.27
C PRO A 705 -68.75 -48.72 17.10
N SER A 706 -69.01 -47.42 17.29
CA SER A 706 -69.44 -46.49 16.25
C SER A 706 -68.32 -45.52 15.91
N VAL A 707 -67.95 -45.47 14.62
CA VAL A 707 -66.85 -44.63 14.09
C VAL A 707 -67.30 -44.01 12.76
N SER A 708 -67.04 -42.72 12.57
CA SER A 708 -67.17 -42.05 11.26
C SER A 708 -65.94 -41.20 10.96
N TYR A 709 -65.66 -41.02 9.67
CA TYR A 709 -64.48 -40.33 9.14
C TYR A 709 -64.88 -39.13 8.28
N GLN A 710 -64.23 -37.99 8.49
CA GLN A 710 -64.24 -36.85 7.55
C GLN A 710 -62.80 -36.44 7.26
N TRP A 711 -62.33 -36.70 6.04
CA TRP A 711 -61.03 -36.22 5.59
C TRP A 711 -61.04 -34.72 5.37
N LYS A 712 -59.90 -34.10 5.68
CA LYS A 712 -59.64 -32.68 5.50
C LYS A 712 -58.40 -32.49 4.65
N LEU A 713 -58.49 -31.61 3.66
CA LEU A 713 -57.36 -31.08 2.90
C LEU A 713 -57.35 -29.56 3.10
N ASN A 714 -56.29 -29.03 3.71
CA ASN A 714 -56.17 -27.59 4.01
C ASN A 714 -57.40 -27.01 4.75
N GLY A 715 -57.99 -27.80 5.65
CA GLY A 715 -59.19 -27.45 6.41
C GLY A 715 -60.53 -27.61 5.67
N ALA A 716 -60.53 -27.71 4.34
CA ALA A 716 -61.72 -28.01 3.54
C ALA A 716 -62.10 -29.51 3.64
N ASN A 717 -63.39 -29.85 3.49
CA ASN A 717 -63.82 -31.25 3.43
C ASN A 717 -63.33 -31.88 2.13
N ALA A 718 -62.67 -33.04 2.24
CA ALA A 718 -62.17 -33.82 1.12
C ALA A 718 -62.61 -35.29 1.23
N GLY A 719 -62.45 -36.06 0.15
CA GLY A 719 -62.74 -37.49 0.11
C GLY A 719 -64.21 -37.83 0.42
N THR A 720 -64.41 -39.00 1.02
CA THR A 720 -65.73 -39.51 1.48
C THR A 720 -65.58 -40.10 2.90
N ASN A 721 -66.69 -40.55 3.51
CA ASN A 721 -66.65 -41.31 4.77
C ASN A 721 -66.12 -42.74 4.54
N ASN A 722 -64.80 -42.83 4.33
CA ASN A 722 -64.06 -44.04 4.02
C ASN A 722 -62.72 -43.99 4.79
N PRO A 723 -62.19 -45.10 5.32
CA PRO A 723 -60.90 -45.11 6.00
C PRO A 723 -59.68 -44.85 5.09
N VAL A 724 -59.85 -44.65 3.78
CA VAL A 724 -58.76 -44.34 2.82
C VAL A 724 -59.07 -43.09 1.99
N PHE A 725 -58.04 -42.27 1.72
CA PHE A 725 -58.10 -41.09 0.86
C PHE A 725 -56.84 -40.98 0.00
N THR A 726 -56.94 -40.51 -1.25
CA THR A 726 -55.80 -40.32 -2.16
C THR A 726 -55.81 -38.91 -2.76
N LEU A 727 -54.66 -38.25 -2.70
CA LEU A 727 -54.40 -36.91 -3.22
C LEU A 727 -53.48 -37.01 -4.45
N ASN A 728 -54.05 -36.76 -5.65
CA ASN A 728 -53.32 -36.95 -6.90
C ASN A 728 -52.35 -35.81 -7.25
N ASN A 729 -52.69 -34.57 -6.87
CA ASN A 729 -51.88 -33.37 -7.07
C ASN A 729 -51.70 -32.69 -5.71
N ALA A 730 -50.62 -33.01 -4.99
CA ALA A 730 -50.31 -32.36 -3.72
C ALA A 730 -49.60 -31.01 -3.94
N GLY A 731 -50.02 -29.99 -3.19
CA GLY A 731 -49.26 -28.77 -2.94
C GLY A 731 -48.25 -28.96 -1.81
N ASN A 732 -47.23 -28.10 -1.73
CA ASN A 732 -46.29 -28.17 -0.61
C ASN A 732 -46.93 -27.69 0.69
N SER A 733 -46.69 -28.45 1.77
CA SER A 733 -47.35 -28.27 3.07
C SER A 733 -48.87 -28.44 3.05
N ASP A 734 -49.41 -29.16 2.06
CA ASP A 734 -50.81 -29.59 2.06
C ASP A 734 -51.11 -30.36 3.36
N GLN A 735 -52.09 -29.88 4.10
CA GLN A 735 -52.46 -30.39 5.42
C GLN A 735 -53.54 -31.45 5.26
N VAL A 736 -53.16 -32.73 5.36
CA VAL A 736 -54.10 -33.84 5.33
C VAL A 736 -54.28 -34.43 6.73
N TYR A 737 -55.50 -34.36 7.24
CA TYR A 737 -55.90 -34.99 8.49
C TYR A 737 -57.27 -35.63 8.36
N CYS A 738 -57.58 -36.60 9.22
CA CYS A 738 -58.88 -37.23 9.27
C CYS A 738 -59.53 -36.92 10.62
N ILE A 739 -60.78 -36.45 10.57
CA ILE A 739 -61.60 -36.21 11.74
C ILE A 739 -62.40 -37.49 12.04
N MET A 740 -62.13 -38.11 13.18
CA MET A 740 -62.88 -39.22 13.73
C MET A 740 -63.93 -38.72 14.72
N ASN A 741 -65.14 -39.28 14.69
CA ASN A 741 -66.11 -39.12 15.78
C ASN A 741 -66.41 -40.49 16.41
N THR A 742 -66.27 -40.59 17.73
CA THR A 742 -66.59 -41.78 18.53
C THR A 742 -66.82 -41.41 20.00
N THR A 743 -67.36 -42.31 20.81
CA THR A 743 -67.85 -42.04 22.18
C THR A 743 -67.23 -42.98 23.22
N THR A 744 -66.84 -42.44 24.39
CA THR A 744 -66.30 -43.21 25.53
C THR A 744 -66.68 -42.61 26.88
N SER A 745 -66.48 -43.35 27.97
CA SER A 745 -66.98 -43.04 29.31
C SER A 745 -66.40 -41.77 29.96
N CYS A 746 -65.24 -41.28 29.51
CA CYS A 746 -64.64 -40.03 30.00
C CYS A 746 -64.81 -38.84 29.04
N SER A 747 -65.58 -38.98 27.95
CA SER A 747 -65.89 -37.89 27.01
C SER A 747 -67.21 -38.14 26.26
N ALA A 748 -68.24 -37.37 26.60
CA ALA A 748 -69.63 -37.61 26.20
C ALA A 748 -69.91 -37.52 24.69
N ASN A 749 -69.09 -36.77 23.95
CA ASN A 749 -68.97 -36.80 22.50
C ASN A 749 -67.61 -36.17 22.15
N SER A 750 -66.71 -36.93 21.54
CA SER A 750 -65.37 -36.43 21.23
C SER A 750 -65.04 -36.62 19.76
N THR A 751 -64.75 -35.48 19.14
CA THR A 751 -64.16 -35.37 17.82
C THR A 751 -62.65 -35.51 17.97
N PHE A 752 -62.12 -36.68 17.63
CA PHE A 752 -60.70 -36.97 17.64
C PHE A 752 -60.12 -36.64 16.26
N ASN A 753 -59.36 -35.55 16.17
CA ASN A 753 -58.53 -35.31 14.99
C ASN A 753 -57.36 -36.28 15.00
N SER A 754 -56.99 -36.78 13.83
CA SER A 754 -55.70 -37.48 13.66
C SER A 754 -54.53 -36.51 13.78
N ASP A 755 -53.33 -37.06 13.91
CA ASP A 755 -52.12 -36.35 13.51
C ASP A 755 -52.32 -35.76 12.09
N THR A 756 -51.97 -34.49 11.89
CA THR A 756 -51.96 -33.88 10.55
C THR A 756 -50.70 -34.31 9.81
N ILE A 757 -50.86 -35.06 8.73
CA ILE A 757 -49.77 -35.35 7.81
C ILE A 757 -49.65 -34.16 6.86
N LEU A 758 -48.61 -33.35 7.09
CA LEU A 758 -48.16 -32.34 6.14
C LEU A 758 -47.49 -33.04 4.96
N VAL A 759 -48.04 -32.90 3.76
CA VAL A 759 -47.38 -33.39 2.54
C VAL A 759 -46.23 -32.45 2.22
N GLN A 760 -45.00 -32.92 2.40
CA GLN A 760 -43.81 -32.15 2.04
C GLN A 760 -43.46 -32.42 0.58
N VAL A 761 -43.95 -31.56 -0.31
CA VAL A 761 -43.58 -31.55 -1.73
C VAL A 761 -42.22 -30.89 -1.84
N LYS A 762 -41.20 -31.75 -1.90
CA LYS A 762 -39.79 -31.40 -1.87
C LYS A 762 -39.43 -30.53 -3.08
N PRO A 763 -38.78 -29.38 -2.88
CA PRO A 763 -38.35 -28.54 -4.00
C PRO A 763 -37.27 -29.27 -4.81
N VAL A 764 -37.44 -29.29 -6.13
CA VAL A 764 -36.39 -29.66 -7.08
C VAL A 764 -35.35 -28.53 -7.08
N PRO A 765 -34.03 -28.81 -6.89
CA PRO A 765 -33.02 -27.76 -6.92
C PRO A 765 -32.98 -27.03 -8.25
N VAL A 766 -32.81 -25.71 -8.23
CA VAL A 766 -32.64 -24.92 -9.46
C VAL A 766 -31.14 -24.77 -9.73
N ILE A 767 -30.72 -25.11 -10.94
CA ILE A 767 -29.32 -25.06 -11.38
C ILE A 767 -29.19 -23.95 -12.43
N THR A 768 -28.24 -23.04 -12.24
CA THR A 768 -27.84 -22.06 -13.26
C THR A 768 -26.34 -22.14 -13.50
N ILE A 769 -25.94 -22.08 -14.78
CA ILE A 769 -24.55 -22.24 -15.23
C ILE A 769 -24.12 -20.99 -16.00
N SER A 770 -22.96 -20.45 -15.66
CA SER A 770 -22.36 -19.27 -16.29
C SER A 770 -20.89 -19.52 -16.67
N PRO A 771 -20.44 -19.10 -17.86
CA PRO A 771 -21.22 -18.54 -18.97
C PRO A 771 -22.14 -19.59 -19.61
N ALA A 772 -23.28 -19.15 -20.16
CA ALA A 772 -24.34 -20.07 -20.63
C ALA A 772 -23.99 -20.85 -21.92
N ASN A 773 -23.13 -20.31 -22.79
CA ASN A 773 -22.62 -20.97 -24.01
C ASN A 773 -21.23 -20.39 -24.39
N PRO A 774 -20.15 -20.72 -23.66
CA PRO A 774 -18.82 -20.21 -23.98
C PRO A 774 -18.32 -20.74 -25.32
N THR A 775 -17.52 -19.92 -26.02
CA THR A 775 -16.82 -20.30 -27.25
C THR A 775 -15.32 -20.20 -27.02
N ILE A 776 -14.58 -21.27 -27.30
CA ILE A 776 -13.12 -21.41 -27.04
C ILE A 776 -12.41 -22.04 -28.25
N ALA A 777 -11.09 -21.84 -28.35
CA ALA A 777 -10.27 -22.64 -29.26
C ALA A 777 -10.08 -24.08 -28.73
N ALA A 778 -9.85 -25.06 -29.61
CA ALA A 778 -9.64 -26.45 -29.22
C ALA A 778 -8.46 -26.63 -28.25
N GLY A 779 -8.74 -27.13 -27.05
CA GLY A 779 -7.75 -27.32 -25.98
C GLY A 779 -7.44 -26.07 -25.15
N ALA A 780 -7.99 -24.90 -25.49
CA ALA A 780 -8.05 -23.78 -24.55
C ALA A 780 -9.06 -24.09 -23.42
N SER A 781 -8.97 -23.38 -22.30
CA SER A 781 -9.81 -23.62 -21.11
C SER A 781 -10.86 -22.53 -20.89
N VAL A 782 -12.00 -22.91 -20.31
CA VAL A 782 -13.00 -22.00 -19.74
C VAL A 782 -13.43 -22.47 -18.35
N GLN A 783 -13.54 -21.55 -17.41
CA GLN A 783 -14.13 -21.79 -16.10
C GLN A 783 -15.66 -21.86 -16.26
N LEU A 784 -16.25 -23.02 -16.01
CA LEU A 784 -17.69 -23.14 -15.80
C LEU A 784 -17.97 -22.80 -14.33
N ASN A 785 -18.99 -21.98 -14.08
CA ASN A 785 -19.45 -21.64 -12.73
C ASN A 785 -20.91 -22.06 -12.62
N ALA A 786 -21.23 -23.02 -11.75
CA ALA A 786 -22.59 -23.45 -11.51
C ALA A 786 -23.03 -23.09 -10.09
N THR A 787 -24.21 -22.48 -9.99
CA THR A 787 -24.90 -22.28 -8.72
C THR A 787 -26.12 -23.18 -8.66
N VAL A 788 -26.30 -23.83 -7.51
CA VAL A 788 -27.43 -24.71 -7.22
C VAL A 788 -28.16 -24.10 -6.02
N SER A 789 -29.44 -23.76 -6.18
CA SER A 789 -30.28 -23.32 -5.06
C SER A 789 -31.10 -24.50 -4.53
N GLY A 790 -31.01 -24.73 -3.23
CA GLY A 790 -31.54 -25.92 -2.56
C GLY A 790 -30.45 -26.88 -2.06
N LEU A 791 -30.81 -27.78 -1.16
CA LEU A 791 -29.88 -28.73 -0.52
C LEU A 791 -29.65 -29.97 -1.40
N TYR A 792 -28.39 -30.33 -1.63
CA TYR A 792 -27.97 -31.49 -2.40
C TYR A 792 -26.92 -32.33 -1.66
N ASN A 793 -26.89 -33.64 -1.93
CA ASN A 793 -25.93 -34.58 -1.34
C ASN A 793 -24.68 -34.74 -2.21
N SER A 794 -24.84 -34.72 -3.54
CA SER A 794 -23.73 -34.85 -4.48
C SER A 794 -24.07 -34.23 -5.83
N ILE A 795 -23.02 -33.97 -6.62
CA ILE A 795 -23.08 -33.44 -7.97
C ILE A 795 -22.14 -34.22 -8.88
N MET A 796 -22.48 -34.31 -10.17
CA MET A 796 -21.60 -34.92 -11.16
C MET A 796 -21.79 -34.28 -12.53
N TRP A 797 -20.68 -33.83 -13.12
CA TRP A 797 -20.60 -33.41 -14.51
C TRP A 797 -20.31 -34.59 -15.45
N THR A 798 -21.01 -34.63 -16.59
CA THR A 798 -20.83 -35.64 -17.64
C THR A 798 -20.88 -34.98 -19.03
N PRO A 799 -20.10 -35.44 -20.03
CA PRO A 799 -19.02 -36.43 -19.94
C PRO A 799 -17.80 -35.89 -19.18
N PRO A 800 -16.91 -36.76 -18.67
CA PRO A 800 -15.66 -36.35 -18.01
C PRO A 800 -14.62 -35.75 -18.97
N ALA A 801 -14.74 -36.03 -20.28
CA ALA A 801 -13.74 -35.66 -21.27
C ALA A 801 -13.54 -34.14 -21.35
N GLY A 802 -12.31 -33.69 -21.08
CA GLY A 802 -11.95 -32.27 -21.07
C GLY A 802 -12.30 -31.49 -19.80
N LEU A 803 -12.85 -32.12 -18.75
CA LEU A 803 -13.03 -31.48 -17.44
C LEU A 803 -11.84 -31.77 -16.51
N ASN A 804 -11.41 -30.78 -15.74
CA ASN A 804 -10.35 -30.98 -14.72
C ASN A 804 -10.83 -31.83 -13.52
N ASN A 805 -12.11 -31.75 -13.17
CA ASN A 805 -12.76 -32.52 -12.10
C ASN A 805 -14.28 -32.56 -12.36
N THR A 806 -14.92 -33.73 -12.25
CA THR A 806 -16.37 -33.88 -12.48
C THR A 806 -17.24 -33.71 -11.24
N ALA A 807 -16.67 -33.67 -10.04
CA ALA A 807 -17.39 -33.68 -8.76
C ALA A 807 -17.48 -32.30 -8.07
N VAL A 808 -17.07 -31.22 -8.74
CA VAL A 808 -17.07 -29.85 -8.22
C VAL A 808 -18.11 -28.97 -8.93
N LEU A 809 -18.63 -27.95 -8.24
CA LEU A 809 -19.59 -26.99 -8.83
C LEU A 809 -18.98 -26.25 -10.02
N ASN A 810 -17.71 -25.83 -9.88
CA ASN A 810 -17.05 -24.92 -10.81
C ASN A 810 -15.84 -25.62 -11.46
N PRO A 811 -16.05 -26.51 -12.45
CA PRO A 811 -14.95 -27.16 -13.15
C PRO A 811 -14.36 -26.28 -14.25
N VAL A 812 -13.09 -26.51 -14.57
CA VAL A 812 -12.44 -25.96 -15.77
C VAL A 812 -12.66 -26.95 -16.91
N ALA A 813 -13.21 -26.46 -18.02
CA ALA A 813 -13.48 -27.23 -19.24
C ALA A 813 -12.51 -26.83 -20.37
N ALA A 814 -11.76 -27.79 -20.88
CA ALA A 814 -10.86 -27.65 -22.04
C ALA A 814 -11.07 -28.75 -23.11
N PRO A 815 -12.29 -28.90 -23.68
CA PRO A 815 -12.56 -29.90 -24.72
C PRO A 815 -11.86 -29.62 -26.06
N LEU A 816 -11.60 -30.69 -26.83
CA LEU A 816 -11.02 -30.64 -28.18
C LEU A 816 -12.08 -30.56 -29.31
N THR A 817 -13.35 -30.70 -28.96
CA THR A 817 -14.53 -30.68 -29.85
C THR A 817 -15.72 -30.06 -29.09
N THR A 818 -16.67 -29.43 -29.79
CA THR A 818 -17.86 -28.85 -29.15
C THR A 818 -18.55 -29.89 -28.27
N THR A 819 -18.66 -29.61 -26.98
CA THR A 819 -19.09 -30.59 -25.97
C THR A 819 -20.18 -29.97 -25.11
N THR A 820 -21.33 -30.65 -25.03
CA THR A 820 -22.38 -30.33 -24.07
C THR A 820 -22.13 -31.08 -22.78
N TYR A 821 -21.83 -30.35 -21.71
CA TYR A 821 -21.68 -30.89 -20.37
C TYR A 821 -23.01 -30.81 -19.62
N LYS A 822 -23.41 -31.91 -18.99
CA LYS A 822 -24.58 -32.03 -18.12
C LYS A 822 -24.12 -32.10 -16.67
N LEU A 823 -24.60 -31.18 -15.84
CA LEU A 823 -24.51 -31.23 -14.39
C LEU A 823 -25.75 -31.94 -13.85
N SER A 824 -25.56 -33.14 -13.29
CA SER A 824 -26.57 -33.87 -12.54
C SER A 824 -26.40 -33.60 -11.05
N VAL A 825 -27.47 -33.19 -10.36
CA VAL A 825 -27.51 -32.89 -8.93
C VAL A 825 -28.37 -33.93 -8.22
N SER A 826 -27.74 -34.72 -7.33
CA SER A 826 -28.42 -35.62 -6.42
C SER A 826 -28.91 -34.84 -5.22
N ALA A 827 -30.21 -34.51 -5.21
CA ALA A 827 -30.78 -33.63 -4.20
C ALA A 827 -30.83 -34.33 -2.83
N ALA A 828 -30.63 -33.59 -1.74
CA ALA A 828 -30.63 -34.16 -0.39
C ALA A 828 -32.01 -34.73 -0.01
N ASN A 829 -33.04 -34.25 -0.69
CA ASN A 829 -34.42 -34.66 -0.59
C ASN A 829 -34.82 -35.77 -1.59
N GLN A 830 -33.91 -36.25 -2.46
CA GLN A 830 -34.11 -37.22 -3.55
C GLN A 830 -34.89 -36.71 -4.79
N CYS A 831 -35.26 -35.43 -4.85
CA CYS A 831 -35.86 -34.80 -6.04
C CYS A 831 -34.77 -34.19 -6.92
N ASN A 832 -34.04 -35.06 -7.63
CA ASN A 832 -32.86 -34.72 -8.42
C ASN A 832 -33.15 -33.72 -9.54
N ALA A 833 -32.13 -32.93 -9.89
CA ALA A 833 -32.19 -31.93 -10.94
C ALA A 833 -31.02 -32.13 -11.93
N GLU A 834 -31.22 -31.74 -13.19
CA GLU A 834 -30.16 -31.75 -14.20
C GLU A 834 -30.20 -30.47 -15.05
N ALA A 835 -29.04 -29.96 -15.45
CA ALA A 835 -28.90 -28.84 -16.38
C ALA A 835 -27.71 -29.04 -17.31
N THR A 836 -27.74 -28.39 -18.48
CA THR A 836 -26.70 -28.51 -19.52
C THR A 836 -26.10 -27.17 -19.92
N VAL A 837 -24.82 -27.19 -20.27
CA VAL A 837 -24.07 -26.07 -20.87
C VAL A 837 -23.31 -26.58 -22.09
N THR A 838 -23.29 -25.83 -23.19
CA THR A 838 -22.53 -26.22 -24.38
C THR A 838 -21.28 -25.36 -24.52
N VAL A 839 -20.11 -25.99 -24.37
CA VAL A 839 -18.82 -25.39 -24.64
C VAL A 839 -18.53 -25.56 -26.13
N LYS A 840 -18.68 -24.47 -26.89
CA LYS A 840 -18.45 -24.46 -28.34
C LYS A 840 -16.95 -24.36 -28.62
N VAL A 841 -16.42 -25.37 -29.31
CA VAL A 841 -15.00 -25.41 -29.68
C VAL A 841 -14.83 -24.99 -31.13
N THR A 842 -13.97 -24.01 -31.34
CA THR A 842 -13.51 -23.56 -32.66
C THR A 842 -12.15 -24.15 -32.98
N ARG A 843 -11.87 -24.32 -34.27
CA ARG A 843 -10.55 -24.69 -34.80
C ARG A 843 -10.14 -23.65 -35.83
N GLU A 844 -8.87 -23.27 -35.82
CA GLU A 844 -8.31 -22.40 -36.86
C GLU A 844 -8.22 -23.12 -38.21
N VAL A 845 -8.01 -22.37 -39.30
CA VAL A 845 -8.09 -22.88 -40.67
C VAL A 845 -6.79 -23.58 -41.08
N PHE A 846 -6.65 -24.85 -40.71
CA PHE A 846 -5.58 -25.72 -41.23
C PHE A 846 -6.04 -26.47 -42.50
N ILE A 847 -5.21 -26.50 -43.54
CA ILE A 847 -5.47 -27.22 -44.79
C ILE A 847 -4.35 -28.25 -44.99
N PRO A 848 -4.65 -29.56 -45.13
CA PRO A 848 -3.61 -30.58 -45.32
C PRO A 848 -2.91 -30.43 -46.68
N ASN A 849 -1.62 -30.77 -46.72
CA ASN A 849 -0.78 -30.67 -47.93
C ASN A 849 -0.79 -31.95 -48.79
N SER A 850 -1.44 -33.02 -48.35
CA SER A 850 -1.61 -34.27 -49.08
C SER A 850 -2.90 -34.99 -48.67
N PHE A 851 -3.40 -35.89 -49.52
CA PHE A 851 -4.55 -36.75 -49.20
C PHE A 851 -4.56 -38.04 -50.02
N THR A 852 -5.28 -39.05 -49.53
CA THR A 852 -5.23 -40.45 -50.00
C THR A 852 -6.64 -41.03 -50.23
N PRO A 853 -7.29 -40.73 -51.37
CA PRO A 853 -8.59 -41.29 -51.71
C PRO A 853 -8.49 -42.76 -52.15
N ASN A 854 -8.47 -43.65 -51.15
CA ASN A 854 -8.32 -45.10 -51.25
C ASN A 854 -9.56 -45.89 -50.74
N GLY A 855 -10.46 -45.25 -50.01
CA GLY A 855 -11.68 -45.82 -49.42
C GLY A 855 -11.56 -46.37 -48.00
N ASP A 856 -10.46 -46.11 -47.27
CA ASP A 856 -10.29 -46.60 -45.89
C ASP A 856 -10.95 -45.73 -44.80
N GLY A 857 -11.47 -44.55 -45.17
CA GLY A 857 -12.11 -43.59 -44.29
C GLY A 857 -11.18 -42.49 -43.76
N LEU A 858 -9.87 -42.59 -43.97
CA LEU A 858 -8.85 -41.66 -43.52
C LEU A 858 -8.28 -40.86 -44.70
N ASN A 859 -8.41 -39.53 -44.63
CA ASN A 859 -7.92 -38.60 -45.66
C ASN A 859 -8.46 -38.85 -47.09
N ASP A 860 -9.59 -39.55 -47.23
CA ASP A 860 -10.28 -39.78 -48.52
C ASP A 860 -10.75 -38.49 -49.23
N LEU A 861 -10.92 -37.41 -48.47
CA LEU A 861 -11.43 -36.14 -48.97
C LEU A 861 -10.49 -35.00 -48.63
N PHE A 862 -9.94 -34.35 -49.65
CA PHE A 862 -9.30 -33.05 -49.49
C PHE A 862 -10.36 -31.98 -49.23
N ARG A 863 -10.49 -31.59 -47.96
CA ARG A 863 -11.53 -30.68 -47.44
C ARG A 863 -10.98 -29.73 -46.39
N ILE A 864 -11.70 -28.64 -46.16
CA ILE A 864 -11.54 -27.84 -44.94
C ILE A 864 -11.99 -28.72 -43.75
N PRO A 865 -11.26 -28.77 -42.63
CA PRO A 865 -11.63 -29.60 -41.49
C PRO A 865 -13.04 -29.28 -40.94
N PRO A 866 -13.91 -30.28 -40.72
CA PRO A 866 -15.19 -30.06 -40.07
C PRO A 866 -15.02 -29.42 -38.68
N GLY A 867 -15.83 -28.41 -38.38
CA GLY A 867 -15.77 -27.64 -37.13
C GLY A 867 -14.86 -26.41 -37.15
N THR A 868 -14.11 -26.16 -38.23
CA THR A 868 -13.42 -24.88 -38.45
C THR A 868 -14.46 -23.74 -38.51
N SER A 869 -14.21 -22.64 -37.80
CA SER A 869 -15.17 -21.53 -37.68
C SER A 869 -15.03 -20.52 -38.83
N PHE A 870 -15.35 -20.99 -40.03
CA PHE A 870 -15.10 -20.31 -41.30
C PHE A 870 -16.32 -20.39 -42.22
N THR A 871 -16.76 -19.24 -42.74
CA THR A 871 -17.82 -19.12 -43.74
C THR A 871 -17.20 -19.17 -45.13
N LEU A 872 -17.27 -20.32 -45.78
CA LEU A 872 -16.71 -20.52 -47.12
C LEU A 872 -17.49 -19.72 -48.18
N GLN A 873 -16.79 -18.91 -48.98
CA GLN A 873 -17.33 -18.39 -50.24
C GLN A 873 -17.04 -19.34 -51.41
N ARG A 874 -15.80 -19.82 -51.49
CA ARG A 874 -15.34 -20.75 -52.54
C ARG A 874 -14.08 -21.49 -52.13
N PHE A 875 -14.09 -22.79 -52.36
CA PHE A 875 -12.94 -23.68 -52.37
C PHE A 875 -12.83 -24.25 -53.79
N LEU A 876 -11.67 -24.03 -54.42
CA LEU A 876 -11.38 -24.38 -55.81
C LEU A 876 -10.10 -25.21 -55.84
N VAL A 877 -10.07 -26.27 -56.66
CA VAL A 877 -8.87 -27.09 -56.92
C VAL A 877 -8.64 -27.21 -58.42
N TYR A 878 -7.39 -27.01 -58.83
CA TYR A 878 -6.93 -26.99 -60.21
C TYR A 878 -5.84 -28.05 -60.45
N ASN A 879 -5.84 -28.67 -61.63
CA ASN A 879 -4.74 -29.53 -62.04
C ASN A 879 -3.51 -28.73 -62.52
N THR A 880 -2.40 -29.41 -62.77
CA THR A 880 -1.14 -28.83 -63.27
C THR A 880 -1.28 -28.05 -64.59
N TYR A 881 -2.32 -28.33 -65.37
CA TYR A 881 -2.65 -27.63 -66.62
C TYR A 881 -3.62 -26.45 -66.41
N GLY A 882 -3.87 -26.02 -65.16
CA GLY A 882 -4.75 -24.90 -64.82
C GLY A 882 -6.25 -25.17 -65.00
N ASN A 883 -6.68 -26.42 -65.24
CA ASN A 883 -8.08 -26.77 -65.36
C ASN A 883 -8.70 -26.95 -63.97
N LEU A 884 -9.85 -26.32 -63.72
CA LEU A 884 -10.63 -26.51 -62.49
C LEU A 884 -11.17 -27.95 -62.43
N VAL A 885 -10.72 -28.72 -61.45
CA VAL A 885 -11.13 -30.12 -61.23
C VAL A 885 -12.18 -30.27 -60.13
N PHE A 886 -12.21 -29.37 -59.16
CA PHE A 886 -13.22 -29.35 -58.10
C PHE A 886 -13.58 -27.91 -57.69
N SER A 887 -14.85 -27.70 -57.36
CA SER A 887 -15.33 -26.46 -56.74
C SER A 887 -16.48 -26.72 -55.77
N THR A 888 -16.50 -25.95 -54.68
CA THR A 888 -17.63 -25.89 -53.74
C THR A 888 -17.67 -24.53 -53.03
N SER A 889 -18.87 -24.05 -52.71
CA SER A 889 -19.11 -23.01 -51.69
C SER A 889 -19.61 -23.61 -50.37
N ASP A 890 -20.04 -24.87 -50.38
CA ASP A 890 -20.41 -25.64 -49.20
C ASP A 890 -19.15 -26.21 -48.53
N ILE A 891 -18.91 -25.80 -47.27
CA ILE A 891 -17.75 -26.18 -46.45
C ILE A 891 -17.75 -27.65 -46.01
N SER A 892 -18.89 -28.34 -46.05
CA SER A 892 -18.97 -29.77 -45.72
C SER A 892 -18.36 -30.67 -46.81
N ARG A 893 -18.20 -30.14 -48.03
CA ARG A 893 -17.74 -30.90 -49.20
C ARG A 893 -16.22 -30.85 -49.35
N GLY A 894 -15.66 -32.00 -49.74
CA GLY A 894 -14.27 -32.15 -50.14
C GLY A 894 -14.13 -32.69 -51.55
N TRP A 895 -12.90 -32.64 -52.07
CA TRP A 895 -12.52 -33.32 -53.30
C TRP A 895 -12.04 -34.74 -53.00
N ASP A 896 -12.56 -35.72 -53.74
CA ASP A 896 -12.26 -37.16 -53.66
C ASP A 896 -11.14 -37.59 -54.64
N GLY A 897 -10.44 -36.63 -55.24
CA GLY A 897 -9.47 -36.92 -56.29
C GLY A 897 -10.08 -37.41 -57.60
N THR A 898 -11.39 -37.26 -57.84
CA THR A 898 -12.02 -37.59 -59.14
C THR A 898 -12.26 -36.35 -59.99
N TYR A 899 -12.36 -36.54 -61.31
CA TYR A 899 -12.77 -35.50 -62.26
C TYR A 899 -13.60 -36.11 -63.37
N LYS A 900 -14.80 -35.56 -63.62
CA LYS A 900 -15.76 -36.05 -64.63
C LYS A 900 -16.07 -37.56 -64.53
N GLY A 901 -16.08 -38.10 -63.31
CA GLY A 901 -16.37 -39.52 -63.04
C GLY A 901 -15.17 -40.46 -63.11
N SER A 902 -13.97 -39.96 -63.44
CA SER A 902 -12.73 -40.75 -63.49
C SER A 902 -11.77 -40.36 -62.36
N SER A 903 -10.97 -41.31 -61.87
CA SER A 903 -9.87 -41.03 -60.95
C SER A 903 -8.85 -40.09 -61.59
N SER A 904 -8.51 -39.00 -60.90
CA SER A 904 -7.43 -38.09 -61.32
C SER A 904 -6.06 -38.73 -61.05
N PRO A 905 -5.04 -38.48 -61.90
CA PRO A 905 -3.69 -39.01 -61.71
C PRO A 905 -3.03 -38.52 -60.42
N ASN A 906 -2.15 -39.36 -59.84
CA ASN A 906 -1.30 -38.95 -58.71
C ASN A 906 -0.42 -37.76 -59.10
N GLY A 907 -0.26 -36.78 -58.20
CA GLY A 907 0.50 -35.56 -58.47
C GLY A 907 -0.02 -34.35 -57.70
N THR A 908 0.59 -33.20 -57.96
CA THR A 908 0.35 -31.96 -57.23
C THR A 908 -0.77 -31.12 -57.88
N TYR A 909 -1.75 -30.72 -57.08
CA TYR A 909 -2.89 -29.89 -57.47
C TYR A 909 -2.84 -28.55 -56.72
N THR A 910 -3.23 -27.46 -57.37
CA THR A 910 -3.23 -26.11 -56.78
C THR A 910 -4.62 -25.79 -56.24
N TYR A 911 -4.71 -25.27 -55.02
CA TYR A 911 -5.99 -24.88 -54.42
C TYR A 911 -6.07 -23.39 -54.08
N ILE A 912 -7.30 -22.87 -54.08
CA ILE A 912 -7.65 -21.53 -53.61
C ILE A 912 -8.88 -21.65 -52.72
N ILE A 913 -8.82 -21.09 -51.51
CA ILE A 913 -9.92 -21.03 -50.54
C ILE A 913 -10.13 -19.57 -50.16
N LYS A 914 -11.36 -19.07 -50.31
CA LYS A 914 -11.77 -17.73 -49.85
C LYS A 914 -13.04 -17.80 -49.00
N GLY A 915 -13.09 -16.99 -47.94
CA GLY A 915 -14.23 -16.89 -47.03
C GLY A 915 -13.95 -15.91 -45.88
N TYR A 916 -14.73 -16.02 -44.80
CA TYR A 916 -14.59 -15.17 -43.60
C TYR A 916 -14.50 -16.00 -42.32
N ASP A 917 -13.70 -15.56 -41.36
CA ASP A 917 -13.72 -16.04 -39.97
C ASP A 917 -14.13 -14.90 -39.01
N ALA A 918 -13.89 -15.07 -37.70
CA ALA A 918 -14.16 -14.02 -36.71
C ALA A 918 -13.12 -12.88 -36.70
N LYS A 919 -11.99 -13.00 -37.41
CA LYS A 919 -10.92 -12.00 -37.51
C LYS A 919 -11.02 -11.19 -38.80
N GLY A 920 -11.59 -11.76 -39.88
CA GLY A 920 -11.88 -11.02 -41.11
C GLY A 920 -12.02 -11.90 -42.35
N GLU A 921 -11.60 -11.36 -43.50
CA GLU A 921 -11.52 -12.11 -44.75
C GLU A 921 -10.25 -12.97 -44.80
N ILE A 922 -10.39 -14.27 -45.03
CA ILE A 922 -9.27 -15.18 -45.23
C ILE A 922 -9.21 -15.61 -46.69
N PHE A 923 -8.01 -15.51 -47.26
CA PHE A 923 -7.67 -15.98 -48.59
C PHE A 923 -6.44 -16.90 -48.53
N LEU A 924 -6.65 -18.21 -48.63
CA LEU A 924 -5.59 -19.21 -48.67
C LEU A 924 -5.35 -19.67 -50.11
N LYS A 925 -4.09 -19.82 -50.48
CA LYS A 925 -3.64 -20.47 -51.72
C LYS A 925 -2.51 -21.45 -51.37
N GLY A 926 -2.46 -22.57 -52.05
CA GLY A 926 -1.42 -23.58 -51.79
C GLY A 926 -1.51 -24.74 -52.77
N THR A 927 -0.80 -25.82 -52.45
CA THR A 927 -0.83 -27.07 -53.20
C THR A 927 -1.18 -28.25 -52.30
N VAL A 928 -1.81 -29.26 -52.90
CA VAL A 928 -2.09 -30.56 -52.29
C VAL A 928 -1.52 -31.66 -53.17
N LEU A 929 -0.88 -32.66 -52.58
CA LEU A 929 -0.43 -33.87 -53.26
C LEU A 929 -1.52 -34.95 -53.20
N LEU A 930 -2.04 -35.35 -54.36
CA LEU A 930 -2.91 -36.51 -54.51
C LEU A 930 -2.06 -37.77 -54.62
N ILE A 931 -2.29 -38.73 -53.72
CA ILE A 931 -1.63 -40.05 -53.69
C ILE A 931 -2.69 -41.16 -53.73
N ARG A 932 -2.45 -42.18 -54.54
CA ARG A 932 -3.20 -43.46 -54.60
C ARG A 932 -2.21 -44.61 -54.83
#